data_AF-A0A9N7N671-F1
#
_entry.id   AF-A0A9N7N671-F1
#
_cell.length_a   1.000
_cell.length_b   1.000
_cell.length_c   1.000
_cell.angle_alpha   90.00
_cell.angle_beta   90.00
_cell.angle_gamma   90.00
#
_symmetry.space_group_name_H-M   'P 1'
#
loop_
_entity.id
_entity.type
_entity.pdbx_description
1 polymer ?
#
loop_
_entity_poly.entity_id
_entity_poly.type
_entity_poly.pdbx_seq_one_letter_code
_entity_poly.pdbx_strand_id
1 'polypeptide(L)'
;VRISGSAAYVSQSAWIQSGSIEENVLFGSPMDKAKYKAVIHACSLKKDLELFSHGDQTIIGDRGINLSGGQKQRLQLARALYQDADIYLLDDPFSAVDAYTGSELFREYILTALATKTVVFVTHQVEFLPAADVILVLKEGRIIQAGKYDELLQAGTDFNTLVSAHHEAIEAMDFCNPASEESDKSDPLDRSVLMSKKCDSVGNNMSVMASGAHEGVSSSGLKAIKEKKKKTKRSRKKQLVQEEERVRGRVSMKVYLSYMAAAYKGCLIPLIVLAQTLFQVLQIASSWWMAWANPQTAGDEPKTGNMVLILVYMALAFGSSLFIFVRAILVAAFGLEASQKLFVKMLRSIFRAPMSFFDSTPAGRILNRVSVDQSVVDLDIPFRLGGFASTTIQLLGIIGVMTQVTWQILLLVIPMAIACLWMQKYYMASSRELVRIVSIQKSPIINLFAESISGAATIRGFGQEKRFMKRNLHLLDSFARPFFCSLAAIEWLCLRMELLSTFVFAFCMVLLVSFPRGAIDPSMAGLAVTYGLNMNARLSRWILSFCKLENKIISIERIHQYCQIPSEAPAVIDDSRPPSSWPEIGTIELIDLKVRYKESLPVVLHGVSCKFPGGEKIGIVGRTGSGKSTLIQALFRLIEPSGGRIIIDNIDIATIGLHDLRNRLSIIPQDPALFDGTIRGNLDPLEEHSDQEIWQALDKAQLGDIIRQKEHKLDTPVLESGDNWSVGQRQLVSLGRALLKQARILVLDEATASVDSATDNLIQKIIRSEFKDCTVCTIAHRIPTVIDSDLVLVLSDGRVAEFDSPARLIEDKSSMFLRLVSDFSLSSPSSAVKATMQTVYRRLAHHHIQHSAAPRSSLKSVYPLTDQYYGAENPRMASTLATKGVGHLVRKGTGGRSSVSGIVATVFGATGFLGRYLVQQLAKMGSQVLVPFRGSEDSPRHLKLMGDLGQIVPMKYNPRDEDSVKAVMAKANVVINLIGREYETRNYSFEEVNHHIAEQLAVIAKEHGGIMRYIQVSCLGASSSSKSKLLRTKAAAEEAVLRELPEATVMRPAVMIGTEDRILNPWAHFAKKYSFLPLIGDGSTKFQPVYVVDVASAIIAALKDDGTSMGKVYELGGPDVYTMHELAELMYDTIREWPRYVKIPLPIAKAIATPRELFLKKVPFPMPTPTIFNLDQIEALSVDTLVSEDALTFEDLGIAPRKLKGYPVEFLIQYRKGGPNYGSTVSEKLTPKQWS
;
A
#
# COMPACT_ATOMS: atom_id res chain seq x y z
N VAL A 1 12.75 28.79 -0.24
CA VAL A 1 13.08 28.46 1.17
C VAL A 1 14.52 28.00 1.24
N ARG A 2 15.30 28.48 2.21
CA ARG A 2 16.63 27.95 2.58
C ARG A 2 16.55 27.48 4.03
N ILE A 3 17.19 26.36 4.35
CA ILE A 3 17.27 25.79 5.70
C ILE A 3 18.76 25.59 5.99
N SER A 4 19.22 25.99 7.17
CA SER A 4 20.62 25.92 7.58
C SER A 4 20.73 25.10 8.86
N GLY A 5 21.30 23.89 8.78
CA GLY A 5 21.41 22.96 9.91
C GLY A 5 20.56 21.71 9.76
N SER A 6 20.59 20.88 10.78
CA SER A 6 19.79 19.66 10.94
C SER A 6 18.40 19.98 11.49
N ALA A 7 17.39 19.21 11.07
CA ALA A 7 16.00 19.39 11.52
C ALA A 7 15.49 18.14 12.25
N ALA A 8 14.73 18.35 13.32
CA ALA A 8 13.88 17.36 13.97
C ALA A 8 12.41 17.70 13.69
N TYR A 9 11.59 16.70 13.36
CA TYR A 9 10.16 16.88 13.09
C TYR A 9 9.31 16.03 14.04
N VAL A 10 8.37 16.71 14.71
CA VAL A 10 7.31 16.12 15.51
C VAL A 10 6.00 16.45 14.81
N SER A 11 5.28 15.40 14.40
CA SER A 11 3.99 15.46 13.71
C SER A 11 2.83 15.39 14.71
N GLN A 12 1.71 16.07 14.41
CA GLN A 12 0.50 16.03 15.23
C GLN A 12 0.01 14.59 15.49
N SER A 13 -0.10 13.81 14.41
CA SER A 13 -0.31 12.36 14.49
C SER A 13 1.00 11.65 14.86
N ALA A 14 1.02 11.00 16.02
CA ALA A 14 2.25 10.46 16.59
C ALA A 14 2.70 9.13 15.96
N TRP A 15 3.90 9.10 15.34
CA TRP A 15 4.44 7.91 14.67
C TRP A 15 5.49 7.16 15.49
N ILE A 16 5.26 5.86 15.71
CA ILE A 16 6.08 4.98 16.56
C ILE A 16 6.37 3.66 15.82
N GLN A 17 7.60 3.16 15.94
CA GLN A 17 8.00 1.87 15.34
C GLN A 17 7.70 0.70 16.28
N SER A 18 7.45 -0.48 15.71
CA SER A 18 7.40 -1.72 16.47
C SER A 18 8.79 -2.08 17.02
N GLY A 19 8.98 -1.90 18.32
CA GLY A 19 10.27 -2.05 19.01
C GLY A 19 10.15 -1.74 20.50
N SER A 20 11.27 -1.68 21.22
CA SER A 20 11.23 -1.20 22.61
C SER A 20 11.01 0.32 22.71
N ILE A 21 10.67 0.81 23.90
CA ILE A 21 10.60 2.25 24.18
C ILE A 21 11.99 2.88 23.99
N GLU A 22 13.03 2.21 24.51
CA GLU A 22 14.43 2.59 24.33
C GLU A 22 14.82 2.72 22.85
N GLU A 23 14.54 1.71 22.01
CA GLU A 23 14.84 1.73 20.58
C GLU A 23 14.12 2.90 19.85
N ASN A 24 12.90 3.24 20.29
CA ASN A 24 12.11 4.32 19.73
C ASN A 24 12.64 5.73 20.06
N VAL A 25 13.15 5.94 21.28
CA VAL A 25 13.80 7.21 21.69
C VAL A 25 15.17 7.34 21.02
N LEU A 26 16.00 6.29 21.11
CA LEU A 26 17.35 6.28 20.53
C LEU A 26 17.34 6.43 19.01
N PHE A 27 16.34 5.83 18.34
CA PHE A 27 16.10 5.95 16.91
C PHE A 27 17.34 5.67 16.04
N GLY A 28 18.21 4.75 16.48
CA GLY A 28 19.44 4.36 15.79
C GLY A 28 20.71 5.09 16.23
N SER A 29 20.60 6.12 17.08
CA SER A 29 21.73 6.77 17.74
C SER A 29 22.24 5.92 18.92
N PRO A 30 23.54 5.99 19.28
CA PRO A 30 24.08 5.24 20.42
C PRO A 30 23.47 5.70 21.75
N MET A 31 23.41 4.78 22.72
CA MET A 31 22.84 5.03 24.06
C MET A 31 23.83 5.73 24.98
N ASP A 32 23.62 7.03 25.21
CA ASP A 32 24.20 7.78 26.33
C ASP A 32 23.19 7.81 27.49
N LYS A 33 23.58 7.18 28.60
CA LYS A 33 22.75 7.05 29.79
C LYS A 33 22.50 8.38 30.52
N ALA A 34 23.38 9.36 30.39
CA ALA A 34 23.20 10.67 31.02
C ALA A 34 22.17 11.47 30.21
N LYS A 35 22.41 11.63 28.90
CA LYS A 35 21.47 12.29 27.98
C LYS A 35 20.10 11.62 27.98
N TYR A 36 20.03 10.28 27.92
CA TYR A 36 18.77 9.55 27.94
C TYR A 36 17.95 9.82 29.20
N LYS A 37 18.58 9.81 30.39
CA LYS A 37 17.88 10.13 31.65
C LYS A 37 17.39 11.57 31.69
N ALA A 38 18.18 12.53 31.19
CA ALA A 38 17.77 13.93 31.10
C ALA A 38 16.56 14.10 30.16
N VAL A 39 16.57 13.46 28.99
CA VAL A 39 15.45 13.49 28.03
C VAL A 39 14.18 12.87 28.62
N ILE A 40 14.28 11.69 29.27
CA ILE A 40 13.13 11.04 29.91
C ILE A 40 12.56 11.87 31.07
N HIS A 41 13.40 12.63 31.78
CA HIS A 41 12.97 13.60 32.78
C HIS A 41 12.25 14.80 32.15
N ALA A 42 12.87 15.47 31.17
CA ALA A 42 12.31 16.64 30.49
C ALA A 42 11.01 16.36 29.72
N CYS A 43 10.76 15.09 29.33
CA CYS A 43 9.53 14.66 28.67
C CYS A 43 8.48 14.07 29.65
N SER A 44 8.70 14.19 30.97
CA SER A 44 7.83 13.66 32.05
C SER A 44 7.46 12.17 31.92
N LEU A 45 8.27 11.37 31.21
CA LEU A 45 8.01 9.95 30.90
C LEU A 45 8.31 9.00 32.06
N LYS A 46 9.00 9.46 33.11
CA LYS A 46 9.48 8.62 34.22
C LYS A 46 8.35 7.84 34.91
N LYS A 47 7.21 8.51 35.17
CA LYS A 47 6.05 7.90 35.84
C LYS A 47 5.40 6.81 34.97
N ASP A 48 5.29 7.04 33.66
CA ASP A 48 4.78 6.04 32.70
C ASP A 48 5.69 4.81 32.63
N LEU A 49 7.01 5.00 32.62
CA LEU A 49 7.97 3.90 32.65
C LEU A 49 7.89 3.06 33.93
N GLU A 50 7.59 3.68 35.08
CA GLU A 50 7.40 2.97 36.35
C GLU A 50 6.09 2.15 36.37
N LEU A 51 5.06 2.58 35.65
CA LEU A 51 3.81 1.83 35.44
C LEU A 51 3.97 0.63 34.50
N PHE A 52 4.88 0.71 33.51
CA PHE A 52 5.09 -0.41 32.59
C PHE A 52 5.79 -1.60 33.26
N SER A 53 5.19 -2.78 33.15
CA SER A 53 5.70 -4.03 33.74
C SER A 53 7.12 -4.44 33.32
N HIS A 54 7.70 -3.82 32.27
CA HIS A 54 9.07 -4.00 31.79
C HIS A 54 9.85 -2.68 31.59
N GLY A 55 9.33 -1.53 32.07
CA GLY A 55 10.01 -0.23 31.94
C GLY A 55 10.25 0.19 30.48
N ASP A 56 11.44 0.72 30.23
CA ASP A 56 11.96 1.13 28.90
C ASP A 56 12.13 -0.03 27.90
N GLN A 57 12.27 -1.26 28.39
CA GLN A 57 12.35 -2.49 27.60
C GLN A 57 10.97 -3.05 27.21
N THR A 58 9.88 -2.34 27.53
CA THR A 58 8.53 -2.67 27.07
C THR A 58 8.45 -2.49 25.55
N ILE A 59 7.87 -3.47 24.86
CA ILE A 59 7.68 -3.43 23.41
C ILE A 59 6.38 -2.68 23.10
N ILE A 60 6.42 -1.77 22.11
CA ILE A 60 5.30 -0.95 21.60
C ILE A 60 5.05 -1.31 20.12
N GLY A 61 3.90 -0.91 19.58
CA GLY A 61 3.50 -1.07 18.18
C GLY A 61 2.68 -2.34 17.94
N ASP A 62 2.61 -2.81 16.68
CA ASP A 62 1.88 -4.03 16.26
C ASP A 62 2.17 -5.29 17.10
N ARG A 63 3.26 -5.30 17.86
CA ARG A 63 3.77 -6.43 18.65
C ARG A 63 3.87 -6.13 20.14
N GLY A 64 3.30 -5.02 20.57
CA GLY A 64 3.55 -4.39 21.87
C GLY A 64 2.29 -4.02 22.65
N ILE A 65 2.49 -3.15 23.64
CA ILE A 65 1.40 -2.51 24.39
C ILE A 65 0.95 -1.27 23.61
N ASN A 66 -0.36 -1.07 23.49
CA ASN A 66 -0.92 0.18 22.99
C ASN A 66 -0.69 1.31 24.01
N LEU A 67 -0.06 2.39 23.57
CA LEU A 67 0.12 3.61 24.34
C LEU A 67 -1.09 4.55 24.18
N SER A 68 -1.40 5.32 25.22
CA SER A 68 -2.34 6.46 25.12
C SER A 68 -1.81 7.58 24.22
N GLY A 69 -2.67 8.45 23.69
CA GLY A 69 -2.29 9.56 22.80
C GLY A 69 -1.15 10.43 23.38
N GLY A 70 -1.31 10.92 24.61
CA GLY A 70 -0.30 11.72 25.29
C GLY A 70 0.99 10.97 25.64
N GLN A 71 0.96 9.63 25.79
CA GLN A 71 2.19 8.83 25.89
C GLN A 71 2.89 8.72 24.53
N LYS A 72 2.14 8.60 23.43
CA LYS A 72 2.69 8.55 22.07
C LYS A 72 3.37 9.87 21.70
N GLN A 73 2.72 11.02 21.94
CA GLN A 73 3.29 12.35 21.71
C GLN A 73 4.56 12.58 22.53
N ARG A 74 4.54 12.31 23.85
CA ARG A 74 5.72 12.45 24.72
C ARG A 74 6.90 11.55 24.30
N LEU A 75 6.63 10.35 23.78
CA LEU A 75 7.67 9.48 23.22
C LEU A 75 8.30 10.05 21.94
N GLN A 76 7.52 10.72 21.09
CA GLN A 76 8.03 11.39 19.88
C GLN A 76 8.83 12.66 20.21
N LEU A 77 8.41 13.43 21.22
CA LEU A 77 9.19 14.53 21.79
C LEU A 77 10.54 14.02 22.33
N ALA A 78 10.53 12.96 23.14
CA ALA A 78 11.75 12.33 23.65
C ALA A 78 12.69 11.89 22.51
N ARG A 79 12.15 11.31 21.43
CA ARG A 79 12.93 10.97 20.24
C ARG A 79 13.57 12.21 19.59
N ALA A 80 12.81 13.28 19.40
CA ALA A 80 13.30 14.51 18.78
C ALA A 80 14.44 15.15 19.60
N LEU A 81 14.22 15.33 20.91
CA LEU A 81 15.22 15.92 21.82
C LEU A 81 16.48 15.06 21.95
N TYR A 82 16.36 13.73 21.90
CA TYR A 82 17.53 12.84 21.94
C TYR A 82 18.43 13.00 20.70
N GLN A 83 17.84 13.25 19.52
CA GLN A 83 18.58 13.49 18.28
C GLN A 83 19.34 14.84 18.26
N ASP A 84 18.90 15.83 19.05
CA ASP A 84 19.66 17.08 19.29
C ASP A 84 19.96 17.87 18.01
N ALA A 85 18.92 18.05 17.19
CA ALA A 85 18.97 18.82 15.95
C ALA A 85 19.16 20.34 16.22
N ASP A 86 19.40 21.11 15.17
CA ASP A 86 19.56 22.57 15.23
C ASP A 86 18.20 23.30 15.17
N ILE A 87 17.26 22.72 14.42
CA ILE A 87 15.92 23.22 14.16
C ILE A 87 14.89 22.17 14.60
N TYR A 88 13.89 22.59 15.38
CA TYR A 88 12.77 21.75 15.80
C TYR A 88 11.47 22.26 15.17
N LEU A 89 10.80 21.39 14.43
CA LEU A 89 9.48 21.63 13.86
C LEU A 89 8.47 20.82 14.68
N LEU A 90 7.68 21.52 15.49
CA LEU A 90 6.71 20.95 16.42
C LEU A 90 5.29 21.27 15.96
N ASP A 91 4.58 20.25 15.49
CA ASP A 91 3.25 20.33 14.89
C ASP A 91 2.22 19.83 15.91
N ASP A 92 1.62 20.77 16.66
CA ASP A 92 0.61 20.54 17.71
C ASP A 92 0.93 19.37 18.69
N PRO A 93 2.07 19.41 19.39
CA PRO A 93 2.61 18.27 20.15
C PRO A 93 1.99 18.04 21.53
N PHE A 94 1.05 18.89 21.98
CA PHE A 94 0.46 18.84 23.32
C PHE A 94 -1.06 18.58 23.31
N SER A 95 -1.68 18.42 22.15
CA SER A 95 -3.13 18.23 22.00
C SER A 95 -3.69 16.98 22.69
N ALA A 96 -2.88 15.93 22.88
CA ALA A 96 -3.29 14.70 23.57
C ALA A 96 -2.75 14.60 25.02
N VAL A 97 -2.29 15.71 25.60
CA VAL A 97 -1.65 15.77 26.94
C VAL A 97 -2.51 16.60 27.90
N ASP A 98 -2.57 16.21 29.18
CA ASP A 98 -3.25 16.98 30.23
C ASP A 98 -2.54 18.31 30.53
N ALA A 99 -3.30 19.35 30.89
CA ALA A 99 -2.79 20.71 31.09
C ALA A 99 -1.57 20.80 32.04
N TYR A 100 -1.61 20.09 33.18
CA TYR A 100 -0.46 20.02 34.10
C TYR A 100 0.80 19.49 33.40
N THR A 101 0.69 18.34 32.73
CA THR A 101 1.83 17.73 32.02
C THR A 101 2.25 18.58 30.80
N GLY A 102 1.30 19.26 30.14
CA GLY A 102 1.55 20.24 29.08
C GLY A 102 2.40 21.42 29.56
N SER A 103 2.04 22.04 30.69
CA SER A 103 2.78 23.14 31.30
C SER A 103 4.15 22.69 31.85
N GLU A 104 4.26 21.46 32.40
CA GLU A 104 5.56 20.87 32.78
C GLU A 104 6.47 20.66 31.57
N LEU A 105 5.93 20.12 30.47
CA LEU A 105 6.63 19.99 29.18
C LEU A 105 7.01 21.36 28.61
N PHE A 106 6.11 22.34 28.58
CA PHE A 106 6.42 23.67 28.06
C PHE A 106 7.61 24.30 28.79
N ARG A 107 7.64 24.17 30.13
CA ARG A 107 8.70 24.70 30.99
C ARG A 107 10.02 23.93 30.86
N GLU A 108 10.01 22.61 30.97
CA GLU A 108 11.25 21.79 30.99
C GLU A 108 11.77 21.49 29.57
N TYR A 109 10.89 21.27 28.60
CA TYR A 109 11.25 20.92 27.22
C TYR A 109 11.49 22.15 26.35
N ILE A 110 10.49 23.04 26.19
CA ILE A 110 10.60 24.19 25.28
C ILE A 110 11.48 25.29 25.89
N LEU A 111 11.11 25.80 27.07
CA LEU A 111 11.81 26.94 27.68
C LEU A 111 13.20 26.60 28.26
N THR A 112 13.46 25.34 28.63
CA THR A 112 14.72 24.94 29.26
C THR A 112 15.60 24.09 28.35
N ALA A 113 15.13 22.93 27.87
CA ALA A 113 15.96 22.02 27.08
C ALA A 113 16.22 22.52 25.63
N LEU A 114 15.30 23.30 25.05
CA LEU A 114 15.43 23.86 23.69
C LEU A 114 15.83 25.35 23.66
N ALA A 115 16.18 25.95 24.80
CA ALA A 115 16.47 27.39 24.94
C ALA A 115 17.53 27.96 23.97
N THR A 116 18.42 27.12 23.43
CA THR A 116 19.51 27.51 22.52
C THR A 116 19.28 27.08 21.07
N LYS A 117 18.10 26.51 20.75
CA LYS A 117 17.77 25.90 19.45
C LYS A 117 16.70 26.70 18.73
N THR A 118 16.62 26.57 17.40
CA THR A 118 15.52 27.19 16.64
C THR A 118 14.27 26.33 16.77
N VAL A 119 13.19 26.85 17.35
CA VAL A 119 11.93 26.12 17.50
C VAL A 119 10.83 26.80 16.68
N VAL A 120 10.15 26.04 15.83
CA VAL A 120 8.89 26.41 15.19
C VAL A 120 7.79 25.58 15.83
N PHE A 121 6.91 26.24 16.56
CA PHE A 121 5.83 25.61 17.34
C PHE A 121 4.48 26.03 16.78
N VAL A 122 3.73 25.06 16.26
CA VAL A 122 2.35 25.22 15.82
C VAL A 122 1.45 24.66 16.92
N THR A 123 0.44 25.41 17.33
CA THR A 123 -0.48 25.01 18.40
C THR A 123 -1.85 25.67 18.21
N HIS A 124 -2.91 24.99 18.66
CA HIS A 124 -4.24 25.59 18.83
C HIS A 124 -4.44 26.18 20.25
N GLN A 125 -3.55 25.87 21.20
CA GLN A 125 -3.65 26.32 22.60
C GLN A 125 -3.06 27.72 22.74
N VAL A 126 -3.94 28.70 22.97
CA VAL A 126 -3.60 30.14 23.06
C VAL A 126 -2.71 30.46 24.27
N GLU A 127 -2.85 29.69 25.35
CA GLU A 127 -2.15 29.83 26.64
C GLU A 127 -0.62 29.91 26.51
N PHE A 128 -0.02 29.21 25.53
CA PHE A 128 1.43 29.16 25.32
C PHE A 128 1.98 30.26 24.41
N LEU A 129 1.13 31.00 23.68
CA LEU A 129 1.54 32.03 22.75
C LEU A 129 2.27 33.25 23.38
N PRO A 130 1.94 33.72 24.61
CA PRO A 130 2.63 34.87 25.22
C PRO A 130 4.14 34.67 25.47
N ALA A 131 4.63 33.42 25.45
CA ALA A 131 6.03 33.08 25.64
C ALA A 131 6.83 32.95 24.32
N ALA A 132 6.20 33.12 23.16
CA ALA A 132 6.85 33.05 21.85
C ALA A 132 7.46 34.40 21.43
N ASP A 133 8.67 34.36 20.83
CA ASP A 133 9.35 35.57 20.34
C ASP A 133 8.62 36.26 19.17
N VAL A 134 8.02 35.46 18.28
CA VAL A 134 7.26 35.90 17.10
C VAL A 134 6.12 34.90 16.86
N ILE A 135 4.89 35.43 16.74
CA ILE A 135 3.68 34.67 16.41
C ILE A 135 3.31 34.95 14.95
N LEU A 136 2.86 33.92 14.22
CA LEU A 136 2.37 34.00 12.84
C LEU A 136 0.93 33.51 12.77
N VAL A 137 0.01 34.34 12.27
CA VAL A 137 -1.41 33.99 12.14
C VAL A 137 -1.73 33.64 10.69
N LEU A 138 -2.20 32.40 10.44
CA LEU A 138 -2.58 31.91 9.13
C LEU A 138 -4.10 31.76 8.99
N LYS A 139 -4.62 32.16 7.82
CA LYS A 139 -6.02 31.98 7.40
C LYS A 139 -6.04 31.74 5.90
N GLU A 140 -6.85 30.79 5.42
CA GLU A 140 -6.97 30.46 3.98
C GLU A 140 -5.62 30.23 3.26
N GLY A 141 -4.65 29.64 3.96
CA GLY A 141 -3.29 29.38 3.44
C GLY A 141 -2.40 30.61 3.28
N ARG A 142 -2.78 31.78 3.82
CA ARG A 142 -2.00 33.02 3.82
C ARG A 142 -1.65 33.45 5.24
N ILE A 143 -0.47 34.03 5.42
CA ILE A 143 -0.11 34.71 6.67
C ILE A 143 -0.81 36.08 6.65
N ILE A 144 -1.72 36.32 7.58
CA ILE A 144 -2.38 37.63 7.75
C ILE A 144 -1.51 38.54 8.60
N GLN A 145 -0.90 38.01 9.66
CA GLN A 145 -0.16 38.76 10.66
C GLN A 145 1.10 38.05 11.14
N ALA A 146 2.07 38.87 11.55
CA ALA A 146 3.32 38.47 12.19
C ALA A 146 3.71 39.54 13.21
N GLY A 147 4.01 39.15 14.45
CA GLY A 147 4.36 40.11 15.51
C GLY A 147 4.49 39.46 16.89
N LYS A 148 4.69 40.27 17.93
CA LYS A 148 4.62 39.82 19.33
C LYS A 148 3.18 39.75 19.82
N TYR A 149 2.94 38.97 20.88
CA TYR A 149 1.60 38.79 21.47
C TYR A 149 0.89 40.12 21.78
N ASP A 150 1.57 41.03 22.49
CA ASP A 150 1.01 42.34 22.87
C ASP A 150 0.73 43.25 21.65
N GLU A 151 1.53 43.15 20.59
CA GLU A 151 1.38 43.92 19.34
C GLU A 151 0.17 43.43 18.52
N LEU A 152 -0.03 42.10 18.48
CA LEU A 152 -1.14 41.47 17.75
C LEU A 152 -2.50 41.69 18.43
N LEU A 153 -2.53 41.74 19.76
CA LEU A 153 -3.73 42.10 20.53
C LEU A 153 -4.19 43.53 20.24
N GLN A 154 -3.25 44.49 20.30
CA GLN A 154 -3.56 45.92 20.07
C GLN A 154 -4.02 46.22 18.64
N ALA A 155 -3.73 45.35 17.67
CA ALA A 155 -4.13 45.54 16.28
C ALA A 155 -5.64 45.36 16.03
N GLY A 156 -6.42 44.77 16.95
CA GLY A 156 -7.90 44.74 16.87
C GLY A 156 -8.46 43.93 15.69
N THR A 157 -7.98 42.70 15.50
CA THR A 157 -8.20 41.90 14.28
C THR A 157 -8.58 40.42 14.57
N ASP A 158 -8.59 39.55 13.55
CA ASP A 158 -8.87 38.10 13.66
C ASP A 158 -8.17 37.42 14.86
N PHE A 159 -6.92 37.77 15.18
CA PHE A 159 -6.22 37.22 16.35
C PHE A 159 -6.93 37.56 17.66
N ASN A 160 -7.41 38.80 17.80
CA ASN A 160 -8.20 39.23 18.94
C ASN A 160 -9.52 38.45 19.04
N THR A 161 -10.14 38.05 17.92
CA THR A 161 -11.37 37.22 17.95
C THR A 161 -11.12 35.79 18.43
N LEU A 162 -9.95 35.21 18.12
CA LEU A 162 -9.54 33.90 18.65
C LEU A 162 -9.23 33.98 20.16
N VAL A 163 -8.51 35.03 20.57
CA VAL A 163 -8.18 35.27 21.98
C VAL A 163 -9.43 35.62 22.79
N SER A 164 -10.37 36.40 22.25
CA SER A 164 -11.62 36.76 22.93
C SER A 164 -12.56 35.57 23.05
N ALA A 165 -12.69 34.71 22.03
CA ALA A 165 -13.49 33.48 22.14
C ALA A 165 -12.91 32.49 23.19
N HIS A 166 -11.60 32.52 23.41
CA HIS A 166 -10.96 31.78 24.48
C HIS A 166 -11.15 32.44 25.86
N HIS A 167 -11.07 33.77 25.96
CA HIS A 167 -11.38 34.49 27.20
C HIS A 167 -12.85 34.39 27.57
N GLU A 168 -13.80 34.45 26.63
CA GLU A 168 -15.23 34.27 26.86
C GLU A 168 -15.54 32.87 27.46
N ALA A 169 -14.82 31.84 27.00
CA ALA A 169 -14.88 30.49 27.58
C ALA A 169 -14.24 30.39 28.98
N ILE A 170 -13.41 31.36 29.39
CA ILE A 170 -12.78 31.43 30.72
C ILE A 170 -13.58 32.33 31.67
N GLU A 171 -14.07 33.48 31.21
CA GLU A 171 -14.95 34.38 31.97
C GLU A 171 -16.28 33.70 32.34
N ALA A 172 -16.74 32.74 31.52
CA ALA A 172 -17.84 31.84 31.86
C ALA A 172 -17.58 31.00 33.14
N MET A 173 -16.33 30.79 33.55
CA MET A 173 -15.95 30.09 34.79
C MET A 173 -15.85 31.02 36.01
N ASP A 174 -15.55 32.32 35.83
CA ASP A 174 -15.35 33.28 36.93
C ASP A 174 -16.66 33.74 37.62
N PHE A 175 -17.82 33.34 37.10
CA PHE A 175 -19.13 33.68 37.69
C PHE A 175 -19.45 32.97 39.03
N CYS A 176 -18.54 32.15 39.58
CA CYS A 176 -18.75 31.38 40.81
C CYS A 176 -17.80 31.78 41.97
N ASN A 177 -17.78 33.07 42.33
CA ASN A 177 -17.30 33.53 43.64
C ASN A 177 -18.43 34.27 44.39
N PRO A 178 -19.04 33.70 45.44
CA PRO A 178 -19.96 34.44 46.29
C PRO A 178 -19.19 35.46 47.13
N ALA A 179 -19.67 36.70 47.17
CA ALA A 179 -19.00 37.81 47.84
C ALA A 179 -19.06 37.70 49.38
N SER A 180 -18.01 38.20 50.04
CA SER A 180 -18.09 38.68 51.43
C SER A 180 -17.07 39.81 51.66
N GLU A 181 -17.45 40.78 52.47
CA GLU A 181 -16.89 42.14 52.49
C GLU A 181 -15.64 42.33 53.39
N GLU A 182 -15.14 43.56 53.33
CA GLU A 182 -14.00 44.20 54.00
C GLU A 182 -13.65 43.76 55.45
N SER A 183 -12.34 43.65 55.75
CA SER A 183 -11.78 44.29 56.96
C SER A 183 -10.26 44.57 56.84
N ASP A 184 -9.88 45.72 57.39
CA ASP A 184 -8.70 46.55 57.13
C ASP A 184 -7.37 46.16 57.84
N LYS A 185 -6.24 46.71 57.33
CA LYS A 185 -4.92 47.00 57.99
C LYS A 185 -4.00 45.88 58.53
N SER A 186 -2.80 45.76 57.94
CA SER A 186 -1.58 46.47 58.44
C SER A 186 -0.34 46.26 57.53
N ASP A 187 0.53 47.28 57.46
CA ASP A 187 1.69 47.41 56.54
C ASP A 187 3.00 46.76 57.09
N PRO A 188 4.20 46.84 56.43
CA PRO A 188 5.13 45.71 56.34
C PRO A 188 6.43 45.84 57.16
N LEU A 189 7.21 44.75 57.29
CA LEU A 189 8.68 44.73 57.09
C LEU A 189 9.32 43.32 57.27
N ASP A 190 10.43 43.10 56.55
CA ASP A 190 11.55 42.16 56.77
C ASP A 190 11.42 40.92 57.68
N ARG A 191 11.76 39.74 57.11
CA ARG A 191 13.04 39.08 57.49
C ARG A 191 13.55 38.02 56.52
N SER A 192 14.86 38.01 56.36
CA SER A 192 15.64 36.97 55.67
C SER A 192 16.19 35.93 56.65
N VAL A 193 16.54 34.75 56.13
CA VAL A 193 17.40 33.71 56.73
C VAL A 193 16.93 33.06 58.05
N LEU A 194 16.58 31.77 57.98
CA LEU A 194 17.33 30.75 58.74
C LEU A 194 17.18 29.33 58.14
N MET A 195 18.29 28.71 57.76
CA MET A 195 18.42 27.26 57.88
C MET A 195 18.79 26.93 59.33
N SER A 196 18.19 25.90 59.94
CA SER A 196 18.93 24.66 60.24
C SER A 196 18.11 23.59 60.98
N LYS A 197 18.44 22.34 60.61
CA LYS A 197 18.56 21.13 61.47
C LYS A 197 17.41 20.70 62.42
N LYS A 198 16.97 19.47 62.16
CA LYS A 198 17.47 18.33 62.96
C LYS A 198 17.72 17.10 62.08
N CYS A 199 18.98 16.70 61.98
CA CYS A 199 19.38 15.30 61.79
C CYS A 199 19.72 14.74 63.18
N ASP A 200 19.70 13.41 63.36
CA ASP A 200 20.96 12.66 63.55
C ASP A 200 20.74 11.18 63.92
N SER A 201 21.32 10.30 63.10
CA SER A 201 22.22 9.19 63.48
C SER A 201 22.63 8.49 62.16
N VAL A 202 23.82 8.67 61.57
CA VAL A 202 25.19 8.31 62.04
C VAL A 202 25.26 6.81 62.36
N GLY A 203 26.15 5.97 61.80
CA GLY A 203 27.19 6.09 60.76
C GLY A 203 27.32 4.72 60.03
N ASN A 204 28.41 4.26 59.40
CA ASN A 204 29.74 4.73 58.93
C ASN A 204 30.26 3.62 57.95
N ASN A 205 31.29 3.73 57.11
CA ASN A 205 32.30 4.77 56.81
C ASN A 205 32.75 4.65 55.33
N MET A 206 33.41 5.68 54.80
CA MET A 206 33.98 5.73 53.44
C MET A 206 35.45 5.23 53.40
N SER A 207 35.93 4.78 52.23
CA SER A 207 37.18 5.25 51.56
C SER A 207 38.25 4.24 51.10
N VAL A 208 39.08 4.75 50.16
CA VAL A 208 40.38 4.29 49.62
C VAL A 208 40.36 3.48 48.30
N MET A 209 41.31 3.84 47.43
CA MET A 209 41.41 3.52 46.00
C MET A 209 42.30 2.30 45.68
N ALA A 210 42.09 1.82 44.45
CA ALA A 210 42.96 1.04 43.56
C ALA A 210 44.42 0.75 43.93
N SER A 211 44.84 -0.51 43.71
CA SER A 211 46.10 -0.87 43.03
C SER A 211 46.12 -2.35 42.61
N GLY A 212 46.96 -2.69 41.61
CA GLY A 212 47.53 -4.04 41.44
C GLY A 212 46.71 -5.09 40.69
N ALA A 213 47.29 -5.71 39.67
CA ALA A 213 46.76 -6.87 38.97
C ALA A 213 47.36 -8.18 39.54
N HIS A 214 46.60 -9.29 39.54
CA HIS A 214 46.96 -10.56 38.86
C HIS A 214 45.79 -11.58 38.93
N GLU A 215 45.98 -12.74 38.29
CA GLU A 215 44.93 -13.65 37.81
C GLU A 215 44.21 -14.49 38.87
N GLY A 216 43.00 -14.96 38.54
CA GLY A 216 42.23 -15.89 39.36
C GLY A 216 40.83 -16.21 38.81
N VAL A 217 40.74 -16.95 37.69
CA VAL A 217 39.45 -17.35 37.09
C VAL A 217 38.67 -18.26 38.04
N SER A 218 37.48 -17.82 38.50
CA SER A 218 36.59 -18.64 39.33
C SER A 218 35.12 -18.60 38.90
N SER A 219 34.39 -19.67 39.24
CA SER A 219 33.20 -20.15 38.52
C SER A 219 31.85 -19.50 38.90
N SER A 220 31.86 -18.30 39.48
CA SER A 220 30.66 -17.59 39.97
C SER A 220 29.79 -17.01 38.83
N GLY A 221 30.41 -16.49 37.77
CA GLY A 221 29.72 -15.79 36.68
C GLY A 221 28.67 -16.64 35.93
N LEU A 222 28.91 -17.95 35.77
CA LEU A 222 28.01 -18.84 35.02
C LEU A 222 26.66 -19.06 35.73
N LYS A 223 26.63 -19.01 37.07
CA LYS A 223 25.37 -19.10 37.84
C LYS A 223 24.57 -17.81 37.72
N ALA A 224 25.21 -16.65 37.90
CA ALA A 224 24.57 -15.34 37.73
C ALA A 224 24.01 -15.14 36.29
N ILE A 225 24.72 -15.62 35.26
CA ILE A 225 24.25 -15.57 33.86
C ILE A 225 23.09 -16.56 33.63
N LYS A 226 23.10 -17.75 34.23
CA LYS A 226 21.96 -18.71 34.16
C LYS A 226 20.73 -18.19 34.89
N GLU A 227 20.89 -17.52 36.03
CA GLU A 227 19.77 -16.91 36.77
C GLU A 227 19.21 -15.67 36.07
N LYS A 228 20.06 -14.78 35.54
CA LYS A 228 19.61 -13.69 34.65
C LYS A 228 18.84 -14.27 33.46
N LYS A 229 19.39 -15.25 32.72
CA LYS A 229 18.68 -15.92 31.61
C LYS A 229 17.38 -16.63 32.04
N LYS A 230 17.28 -17.17 33.27
CA LYS A 230 16.01 -17.72 33.81
C LYS A 230 14.99 -16.63 34.15
N LYS A 231 15.41 -15.51 34.75
CA LYS A 231 14.55 -14.33 34.99
C LYS A 231 14.05 -13.73 33.66
N THR A 232 14.91 -13.55 32.66
CA THR A 232 14.52 -13.06 31.32
C THR A 232 13.57 -14.03 30.59
N LYS A 233 13.75 -15.36 30.77
CA LYS A 233 12.79 -16.35 30.22
C LYS A 233 11.45 -16.37 30.96
N ARG A 234 11.40 -16.02 32.25
CA ARG A 234 10.15 -15.85 33.00
C ARG A 234 9.46 -14.51 32.69
N SER A 235 10.20 -13.43 32.43
CA SER A 235 9.60 -12.12 32.09
C SER A 235 8.90 -12.13 30.73
N ARG A 236 9.47 -12.80 29.72
CA ARG A 236 8.86 -12.95 28.38
C ARG A 236 7.44 -13.54 28.36
N LYS A 237 6.97 -14.16 29.45
CA LYS A 237 5.58 -14.67 29.56
C LYS A 237 4.52 -13.59 29.86
N LYS A 238 4.90 -12.33 30.12
CA LYS A 238 3.96 -11.22 30.40
C LYS A 238 3.65 -10.31 29.21
N GLN A 239 4.19 -10.58 28.03
CA GLN A 239 3.95 -9.77 26.84
C GLN A 239 2.49 -9.92 26.34
N LEU A 240 1.85 -8.79 26.04
CA LEU A 240 0.43 -8.72 25.64
C LEU A 240 0.16 -9.41 24.29
N VAL A 241 1.00 -9.16 23.28
CA VAL A 241 0.92 -9.83 21.98
C VAL A 241 1.52 -11.24 22.08
N GLN A 242 0.72 -12.24 21.70
CA GLN A 242 1.19 -13.62 21.61
C GLN A 242 2.11 -13.80 20.39
N GLU A 243 3.33 -14.35 20.61
CA GLU A 243 4.13 -14.95 19.53
C GLU A 243 3.27 -16.03 18.81
N GLU A 244 3.35 -16.14 17.48
CA GLU A 244 2.50 -17.05 16.70
C GLU A 244 2.65 -18.50 17.18
N GLU A 245 1.56 -19.11 17.67
CA GLU A 245 1.61 -20.46 18.25
C GLU A 245 2.04 -21.49 17.21
N ARG A 246 3.26 -22.01 17.40
CA ARG A 246 3.89 -22.94 16.49
C ARG A 246 3.47 -24.37 16.82
N VAL A 247 2.39 -24.84 16.21
CA VAL A 247 2.00 -26.26 16.24
C VAL A 247 3.14 -27.12 15.67
N ARG A 248 3.74 -27.96 16.53
CA ARG A 248 4.84 -28.86 16.17
C ARG A 248 4.30 -30.25 15.85
N GLY A 249 4.17 -30.57 14.56
CA GLY A 249 3.74 -31.90 14.14
C GLY A 249 3.58 -32.08 12.64
N ARG A 250 3.07 -33.27 12.28
CA ARG A 250 2.31 -33.53 11.05
C ARG A 250 0.91 -32.94 11.23
N VAL A 251 0.30 -32.47 10.13
CA VAL A 251 -1.11 -32.07 10.14
C VAL A 251 -1.97 -33.29 10.47
N SER A 252 -2.96 -33.13 11.35
CA SER A 252 -3.82 -34.25 11.74
C SER A 252 -4.76 -34.68 10.61
N MET A 253 -5.01 -35.98 10.47
CA MET A 253 -5.98 -36.49 9.47
C MET A 253 -7.40 -35.95 9.69
N LYS A 254 -7.72 -35.50 10.91
CA LYS A 254 -8.96 -34.80 11.24
C LYS A 254 -9.14 -33.52 10.39
N VAL A 255 -8.07 -32.79 10.08
CA VAL A 255 -8.14 -31.58 9.22
C VAL A 255 -8.56 -31.96 7.80
N TYR A 256 -7.91 -32.98 7.20
CA TYR A 256 -8.26 -33.50 5.87
C TYR A 256 -9.72 -33.94 5.80
N LEU A 257 -10.17 -34.75 6.76
CA LEU A 257 -11.56 -35.21 6.84
C LEU A 257 -12.54 -34.05 7.06
N SER A 258 -12.20 -33.05 7.88
CA SER A 258 -13.06 -31.89 8.11
C SER A 258 -13.23 -31.00 6.87
N TYR A 259 -12.19 -30.87 6.03
CA TYR A 259 -12.26 -30.16 4.75
C TYR A 259 -13.05 -30.97 3.71
N MET A 260 -12.79 -32.28 3.62
CA MET A 260 -13.52 -33.19 2.74
C MET A 260 -15.02 -33.24 3.07
N ALA A 261 -15.39 -33.15 4.35
CA ALA A 261 -16.78 -33.10 4.81
C ALA A 261 -17.42 -31.70 4.71
N ALA A 262 -16.66 -30.63 4.41
CA ALA A 262 -17.18 -29.26 4.38
C ALA A 262 -18.25 -29.09 3.27
N ALA A 263 -17.93 -29.47 2.03
CA ALA A 263 -18.84 -29.44 0.89
C ALA A 263 -19.73 -30.69 0.85
N TYR A 264 -21.06 -30.49 0.74
CA TYR A 264 -22.07 -31.56 0.57
C TYR A 264 -21.92 -32.79 1.50
N LYS A 265 -21.43 -32.59 2.74
CA LYS A 265 -21.12 -33.67 3.70
C LYS A 265 -20.19 -34.77 3.13
N GLY A 266 -19.39 -34.45 2.11
CA GLY A 266 -18.48 -35.36 1.42
C GLY A 266 -19.05 -36.10 0.19
N CYS A 267 -20.33 -35.92 -0.16
CA CYS A 267 -21.00 -36.69 -1.22
C CYS A 267 -20.37 -36.53 -2.63
N LEU A 268 -19.74 -35.38 -2.93
CA LEU A 268 -19.05 -35.16 -4.21
C LEU A 268 -17.75 -35.97 -4.36
N ILE A 269 -17.14 -36.42 -3.27
CA ILE A 269 -15.80 -37.01 -3.30
C ILE A 269 -15.79 -38.41 -3.94
N PRO A 270 -16.69 -39.34 -3.59
CA PRO A 270 -16.84 -40.60 -4.32
C PRO A 270 -17.10 -40.38 -5.82
N LEU A 271 -17.88 -39.37 -6.18
CA LEU A 271 -18.19 -39.03 -7.58
C LEU A 271 -16.95 -38.53 -8.35
N ILE A 272 -16.12 -37.69 -7.74
CA ILE A 272 -14.84 -37.23 -8.30
C ILE A 272 -13.87 -38.41 -8.51
N VAL A 273 -13.77 -39.30 -7.51
CA VAL A 273 -12.93 -40.50 -7.59
C VAL A 273 -13.43 -41.42 -8.70
N LEU A 274 -14.75 -41.68 -8.77
CA LEU A 274 -15.37 -42.51 -9.80
C LEU A 274 -15.08 -41.96 -11.20
N ALA A 275 -15.33 -40.66 -11.45
CA ALA A 275 -15.04 -40.03 -12.74
C ALA A 275 -13.55 -40.14 -13.12
N GLN A 276 -12.63 -39.98 -12.17
CA GLN A 276 -11.20 -40.16 -12.41
C GLN A 276 -10.82 -41.63 -12.67
N THR A 277 -11.45 -42.61 -12.02
CA THR A 277 -11.22 -44.03 -12.30
C THR A 277 -11.76 -44.43 -13.68
N LEU A 278 -12.96 -43.98 -14.07
CA LEU A 278 -13.53 -44.23 -15.39
C LEU A 278 -12.68 -43.61 -16.50
N PHE A 279 -12.20 -42.38 -16.32
CA PHE A 279 -11.22 -41.78 -17.21
C PHE A 279 -9.98 -42.68 -17.38
N GLN A 280 -9.37 -43.13 -16.27
CA GLN A 280 -8.16 -43.95 -16.33
C GLN A 280 -8.39 -45.31 -16.99
N VAL A 281 -9.51 -45.99 -16.68
CA VAL A 281 -9.87 -47.28 -17.25
C VAL A 281 -10.09 -47.17 -18.76
N LEU A 282 -10.80 -46.14 -19.25
CA LEU A 282 -11.01 -45.92 -20.67
C LEU A 282 -9.70 -45.57 -21.42
N GLN A 283 -8.80 -44.83 -20.78
CA GLN A 283 -7.51 -44.45 -21.38
C GLN A 283 -6.55 -45.67 -21.47
N ILE A 284 -6.58 -46.56 -20.47
CA ILE A 284 -5.89 -47.86 -20.52
C ILE A 284 -6.54 -48.76 -21.58
N ALA A 285 -7.87 -48.88 -21.61
CA ALA A 285 -8.58 -49.71 -22.59
C ALA A 285 -8.32 -49.25 -24.03
N SER A 286 -8.27 -47.94 -24.29
CA SER A 286 -7.87 -47.36 -25.58
C SER A 286 -6.43 -47.74 -25.96
N SER A 287 -5.50 -47.66 -25.00
CA SER A 287 -4.09 -48.06 -25.22
C SER A 287 -3.95 -49.57 -25.47
N TRP A 288 -4.70 -50.38 -24.74
CA TRP A 288 -4.73 -51.84 -24.85
C TRP A 288 -5.34 -52.29 -26.19
N TRP A 289 -6.45 -51.67 -26.60
CA TRP A 289 -7.11 -51.91 -27.88
C TRP A 289 -6.16 -51.67 -29.05
N MET A 290 -5.39 -50.57 -29.01
CA MET A 290 -4.37 -50.27 -30.01
C MET A 290 -3.21 -51.27 -30.03
N ALA A 291 -2.82 -51.86 -28.89
CA ALA A 291 -1.79 -52.90 -28.85
C ALA A 291 -2.32 -54.24 -29.41
N TRP A 292 -3.53 -54.65 -28.99
CA TRP A 292 -4.13 -55.94 -29.32
C TRP A 292 -4.57 -56.07 -30.79
N ALA A 293 -5.08 -54.99 -31.39
CA ALA A 293 -5.70 -55.01 -32.71
C ALA A 293 -4.72 -54.83 -33.89
N ASN A 294 -3.48 -54.40 -33.64
CA ASN A 294 -2.46 -54.24 -34.69
C ASN A 294 -1.80 -55.59 -35.06
N PRO A 295 -1.52 -55.85 -36.35
CA PRO A 295 -0.78 -57.04 -36.78
C PRO A 295 0.65 -57.03 -36.24
N GLN A 296 1.16 -58.17 -35.78
CA GLN A 296 2.45 -58.27 -35.08
C GLN A 296 3.61 -58.52 -36.05
N THR A 297 3.35 -59.19 -37.17
CA THR A 297 4.36 -59.73 -38.08
C THR A 297 3.98 -59.52 -39.54
N ALA A 298 4.98 -59.45 -40.43
CA ALA A 298 4.76 -59.36 -41.86
C ALA A 298 4.16 -60.68 -42.41
N GLY A 299 2.84 -60.73 -42.53
CA GLY A 299 2.07 -61.90 -42.95
C GLY A 299 0.82 -62.19 -42.13
N ASP A 300 0.63 -61.54 -40.96
CA ASP A 300 -0.59 -61.70 -40.16
C ASP A 300 -1.81 -61.03 -40.79
N GLU A 301 -2.96 -61.71 -40.77
CA GLU A 301 -4.24 -61.06 -41.10
C GLU A 301 -4.63 -60.04 -40.00
N PRO A 302 -5.20 -58.87 -40.38
CA PRO A 302 -5.67 -57.89 -39.40
C PRO A 302 -6.88 -58.44 -38.64
N LYS A 303 -6.72 -58.67 -37.32
CA LYS A 303 -7.76 -59.24 -36.42
C LYS A 303 -9.11 -58.49 -36.46
N THR A 304 -9.11 -57.23 -36.90
CA THR A 304 -10.30 -56.40 -37.11
C THR A 304 -10.08 -55.47 -38.29
N GLY A 305 -11.14 -55.13 -39.04
CA GLY A 305 -11.04 -54.15 -40.12
C GLY A 305 -10.68 -52.74 -39.63
N ASN A 306 -9.82 -52.04 -40.38
CA ASN A 306 -9.24 -50.73 -40.01
C ASN A 306 -10.28 -49.68 -39.59
N MET A 307 -11.46 -49.66 -40.22
CA MET A 307 -12.55 -48.75 -39.86
C MET A 307 -13.11 -49.02 -38.45
N VAL A 308 -13.24 -50.29 -38.04
CA VAL A 308 -13.72 -50.67 -36.71
C VAL A 308 -12.68 -50.32 -35.65
N LEU A 309 -11.39 -50.57 -35.94
CA LEU A 309 -10.28 -50.23 -35.06
C LEU A 309 -10.28 -48.72 -34.72
N ILE A 310 -10.38 -47.86 -35.74
CA ILE A 310 -10.41 -46.40 -35.58
C ILE A 310 -11.69 -45.96 -34.86
N LEU A 311 -12.86 -46.51 -35.19
CA LEU A 311 -14.14 -46.12 -34.58
C LEU A 311 -14.16 -46.43 -33.08
N VAL A 312 -13.74 -47.63 -32.68
CA VAL A 312 -13.66 -48.02 -31.25
C VAL A 312 -12.63 -47.17 -30.51
N TYR A 313 -11.46 -46.91 -31.11
CA TYR A 313 -10.46 -46.02 -30.53
C TYR A 313 -11.01 -44.60 -30.31
N MET A 314 -11.70 -44.03 -31.30
CA MET A 314 -12.33 -42.70 -31.20
C MET A 314 -13.44 -42.65 -30.15
N ALA A 315 -14.26 -43.70 -30.03
CA ALA A 315 -15.30 -43.79 -29.01
C ALA A 315 -14.71 -43.82 -27.59
N LEU A 316 -13.67 -44.63 -27.36
CA LEU A 316 -12.96 -44.70 -26.07
C LEU A 316 -12.24 -43.38 -25.75
N ALA A 317 -11.61 -42.75 -26.74
CA ALA A 317 -10.95 -41.45 -26.58
C ALA A 317 -11.96 -40.35 -26.20
N PHE A 318 -13.08 -40.24 -26.91
CA PHE A 318 -14.14 -39.28 -26.62
C PHE A 318 -14.78 -39.53 -25.25
N GLY A 319 -15.08 -40.78 -24.91
CA GLY A 319 -15.57 -41.17 -23.58
C GLY A 319 -14.60 -40.75 -22.46
N SER A 320 -13.29 -40.99 -22.64
CA SER A 320 -12.28 -40.54 -21.66
C SER A 320 -12.27 -39.01 -21.53
N SER A 321 -12.37 -38.27 -22.65
CA SER A 321 -12.44 -36.79 -22.67
C SER A 321 -13.63 -36.25 -21.87
N LEU A 322 -14.79 -36.92 -21.97
CA LEU A 322 -15.98 -36.56 -21.19
C LEU A 322 -15.75 -36.72 -19.68
N PHE A 323 -15.15 -37.84 -19.23
CA PHE A 323 -14.94 -38.07 -17.79
C PHE A 323 -13.88 -37.14 -17.17
N ILE A 324 -12.83 -36.76 -17.90
CA ILE A 324 -11.88 -35.74 -17.39
C ILE A 324 -12.52 -34.35 -17.30
N PHE A 325 -13.44 -34.01 -18.21
CA PHE A 325 -14.23 -32.77 -18.15
C PHE A 325 -15.21 -32.76 -16.97
N VAL A 326 -16.00 -33.82 -16.78
CA VAL A 326 -16.89 -34.00 -15.62
C VAL A 326 -16.11 -33.88 -14.31
N ARG A 327 -14.97 -34.58 -14.18
CA ARG A 327 -14.09 -34.48 -13.00
C ARG A 327 -13.60 -33.05 -12.76
N ALA A 328 -13.25 -32.30 -13.80
CA ALA A 328 -12.79 -30.92 -13.67
C ALA A 328 -13.88 -30.00 -13.08
N ILE A 329 -15.12 -30.12 -13.57
CA ILE A 329 -16.28 -29.40 -13.03
C ILE A 329 -16.52 -29.76 -11.56
N LEU A 330 -16.53 -31.06 -11.24
CA LEU A 330 -16.80 -31.53 -9.87
C LEU A 330 -15.75 -31.07 -8.86
N VAL A 331 -14.46 -31.04 -9.24
CA VAL A 331 -13.38 -30.52 -8.38
C VAL A 331 -13.51 -29.01 -8.17
N ALA A 332 -13.90 -28.25 -9.20
CA ALA A 332 -14.13 -26.82 -9.09
C ALA A 332 -15.35 -26.50 -8.18
N ALA A 333 -16.46 -27.21 -8.36
CA ALA A 333 -17.66 -27.07 -7.53
C ALA A 333 -17.39 -27.43 -6.06
N PHE A 334 -16.67 -28.53 -5.79
CA PHE A 334 -16.22 -28.88 -4.45
C PHE A 334 -15.35 -27.78 -3.81
N GLY A 335 -14.43 -27.20 -4.59
CA GLY A 335 -13.52 -26.16 -4.13
C GLY A 335 -14.24 -24.88 -3.72
N LEU A 336 -15.14 -24.39 -4.56
CA LEU A 336 -15.94 -23.18 -4.32
C LEU A 336 -16.77 -23.29 -3.03
N GLU A 337 -17.48 -24.39 -2.86
CA GLU A 337 -18.36 -24.65 -1.73
C GLU A 337 -17.62 -24.84 -0.40
N ALA A 338 -16.49 -25.58 -0.44
CA ALA A 338 -15.63 -25.73 0.72
C ALA A 338 -14.99 -24.40 1.14
N SER A 339 -14.57 -23.58 0.15
CA SER A 339 -14.05 -22.23 0.34
C SER A 339 -15.07 -21.30 1.01
N GLN A 340 -16.23 -21.10 0.40
CA GLN A 340 -17.27 -20.18 0.88
C GLN A 340 -17.72 -20.51 2.30
N LYS A 341 -17.92 -21.80 2.59
CA LYS A 341 -18.35 -22.26 3.92
C LYS A 341 -17.28 -22.07 5.00
N LEU A 342 -16.01 -22.25 4.66
CA LEU A 342 -14.90 -21.94 5.58
C LEU A 342 -14.77 -20.43 5.79
N PHE A 343 -14.86 -19.63 4.72
CA PHE A 343 -14.78 -18.17 4.78
C PHE A 343 -15.89 -17.58 5.67
N VAL A 344 -17.16 -17.90 5.41
CA VAL A 344 -18.30 -17.40 6.19
C VAL A 344 -18.21 -17.85 7.66
N LYS A 345 -17.74 -19.07 7.93
CA LYS A 345 -17.54 -19.54 9.32
C LYS A 345 -16.42 -18.76 10.02
N MET A 346 -15.27 -18.61 9.36
CA MET A 346 -14.14 -17.84 9.88
C MET A 346 -14.54 -16.38 10.14
N LEU A 347 -15.20 -15.74 9.17
CA LEU A 347 -15.64 -14.35 9.25
C LEU A 347 -16.61 -14.14 10.43
N ARG A 348 -17.60 -15.03 10.60
CA ARG A 348 -18.54 -15.00 11.72
C ARG A 348 -17.85 -15.21 13.08
N SER A 349 -16.86 -16.10 13.16
CA SER A 349 -16.06 -16.29 14.37
C SER A 349 -15.15 -15.11 14.69
N ILE A 350 -14.60 -14.41 13.68
CA ILE A 350 -13.79 -13.20 13.87
C ILE A 350 -14.66 -12.04 14.35
N PHE A 351 -15.81 -11.77 13.70
CA PHE A 351 -16.70 -10.68 14.13
C PHE A 351 -17.37 -10.90 15.49
N ARG A 352 -17.44 -12.16 15.97
CA ARG A 352 -17.86 -12.48 17.34
C ARG A 352 -16.69 -12.71 18.30
N ALA A 353 -15.45 -12.38 17.94
CA ALA A 353 -14.33 -12.46 18.88
C ALA A 353 -14.37 -11.28 19.87
N PRO A 354 -14.08 -11.49 21.17
CA PRO A 354 -14.03 -10.41 22.15
C PRO A 354 -12.85 -9.46 21.89
N MET A 355 -12.94 -8.20 22.33
CA MET A 355 -11.89 -7.17 22.08
C MET A 355 -10.47 -7.61 22.49
N SER A 356 -10.34 -8.38 23.58
CA SER A 356 -9.07 -8.97 24.02
C SER A 356 -8.34 -9.84 22.97
N PHE A 357 -9.07 -10.40 21.99
CA PHE A 357 -8.49 -11.10 20.86
C PHE A 357 -7.78 -10.13 19.90
N PHE A 358 -8.40 -8.99 19.60
CA PHE A 358 -7.85 -7.95 18.72
C PHE A 358 -6.68 -7.21 19.40
N ASP A 359 -6.76 -6.95 20.70
CA ASP A 359 -5.65 -6.35 21.49
C ASP A 359 -4.40 -7.24 21.53
N SER A 360 -4.55 -8.57 21.44
CA SER A 360 -3.45 -9.54 21.53
C SER A 360 -3.02 -10.14 20.19
N THR A 361 -3.82 -9.95 19.13
CA THR A 361 -3.60 -10.50 17.79
C THR A 361 -3.40 -9.38 16.77
N PRO A 362 -2.19 -9.22 16.20
CA PRO A 362 -1.92 -8.13 15.26
C PRO A 362 -2.84 -8.19 14.04
N ALA A 363 -3.38 -7.05 13.61
CA ALA A 363 -4.31 -6.95 12.48
C ALA A 363 -3.77 -7.62 11.20
N GLY A 364 -2.47 -7.43 10.90
CA GLY A 364 -1.79 -8.10 9.78
C GLY A 364 -1.80 -9.63 9.84
N ARG A 365 -1.92 -10.25 11.03
CA ARG A 365 -2.10 -11.71 11.17
C ARG A 365 -3.50 -12.13 10.73
N ILE A 366 -4.53 -11.38 11.15
CA ILE A 366 -5.93 -11.63 10.79
C ILE A 366 -6.09 -11.47 9.27
N LEU A 367 -5.61 -10.37 8.70
CA LEU A 367 -5.63 -10.11 7.25
C LEU A 367 -4.91 -11.21 6.45
N ASN A 368 -3.76 -11.70 6.94
CA ASN A 368 -3.05 -12.80 6.28
C ASN A 368 -3.83 -14.13 6.30
N ARG A 369 -4.70 -14.38 7.30
CA ARG A 369 -5.63 -15.53 7.28
C ARG A 369 -6.75 -15.33 6.25
N VAL A 370 -7.40 -14.17 6.31
CA VAL A 370 -8.57 -13.81 5.48
C VAL A 370 -8.22 -13.66 4.00
N SER A 371 -6.99 -13.26 3.68
CA SER A 371 -6.51 -13.06 2.30
C SER A 371 -5.61 -14.20 1.80
N VAL A 372 -4.44 -14.42 2.41
CA VAL A 372 -3.42 -15.32 1.85
C VAL A 372 -3.75 -16.79 2.11
N ASP A 373 -4.04 -17.16 3.35
CA ASP A 373 -4.40 -18.56 3.66
C ASP A 373 -5.74 -18.92 2.96
N GLN A 374 -6.71 -18.00 2.87
CA GLN A 374 -7.96 -18.19 2.12
C GLN A 374 -7.74 -18.38 0.62
N SER A 375 -6.98 -17.50 -0.06
CA SER A 375 -6.70 -17.66 -1.51
C SER A 375 -6.02 -18.99 -1.85
N VAL A 376 -5.29 -19.58 -0.89
CA VAL A 376 -4.75 -20.94 -1.01
C VAL A 376 -5.84 -22.02 -0.95
N VAL A 377 -6.86 -21.85 -0.10
CA VAL A 377 -8.05 -22.72 -0.08
C VAL A 377 -8.87 -22.59 -1.38
N ASP A 378 -8.95 -21.39 -1.94
CA ASP A 378 -9.75 -21.11 -3.14
C ASP A 378 -9.10 -21.66 -4.42
N LEU A 379 -7.82 -21.33 -4.64
CA LEU A 379 -7.16 -21.53 -5.94
C LEU A 379 -6.16 -22.70 -5.96
N ASP A 380 -5.64 -23.11 -4.81
CA ASP A 380 -4.51 -24.05 -4.73
C ASP A 380 -4.94 -25.45 -4.29
N ILE A 381 -5.67 -25.55 -3.17
CA ILE A 381 -5.95 -26.84 -2.52
C ILE A 381 -6.88 -27.76 -3.34
N PRO A 382 -8.00 -27.32 -3.94
CA PRO A 382 -8.91 -28.20 -4.67
C PRO A 382 -8.20 -28.90 -5.84
N PHE A 383 -7.42 -28.14 -6.62
CA PHE A 383 -6.66 -28.66 -7.74
C PHE A 383 -5.47 -29.53 -7.32
N ARG A 384 -4.80 -29.22 -6.20
CA ARG A 384 -3.71 -30.06 -5.66
C ARG A 384 -4.22 -31.37 -5.07
N LEU A 385 -5.36 -31.35 -4.37
CA LEU A 385 -6.02 -32.54 -3.83
C LEU A 385 -6.54 -33.44 -4.96
N GLY A 386 -7.26 -32.86 -5.93
CA GLY A 386 -7.72 -33.56 -7.12
C GLY A 386 -6.58 -34.10 -8.01
N GLY A 387 -5.49 -33.34 -8.13
CA GLY A 387 -4.28 -33.75 -8.84
C GLY A 387 -3.52 -34.88 -8.13
N PHE A 388 -3.47 -34.87 -6.80
CA PHE A 388 -2.91 -35.97 -6.01
C PHE A 388 -3.75 -37.24 -6.15
N ALA A 389 -5.09 -37.14 -6.07
CA ALA A 389 -5.98 -38.28 -6.33
C ALA A 389 -5.81 -38.84 -7.76
N SER A 390 -5.76 -37.95 -8.76
CA SER A 390 -5.57 -38.32 -10.18
C SER A 390 -4.22 -39.00 -10.44
N THR A 391 -3.12 -38.46 -9.91
CA THR A 391 -1.78 -39.08 -10.04
C THR A 391 -1.67 -40.40 -9.28
N THR A 392 -2.38 -40.57 -8.15
CA THR A 392 -2.45 -41.86 -7.43
C THR A 392 -3.15 -42.92 -8.28
N ILE A 393 -4.33 -42.59 -8.85
CA ILE A 393 -5.10 -43.50 -9.71
C ILE A 393 -4.34 -43.83 -11.01
N GLN A 394 -3.65 -42.85 -11.61
CA GLN A 394 -2.76 -43.07 -12.75
C GLN A 394 -1.60 -44.03 -12.42
N LEU A 395 -0.94 -43.84 -11.28
CA LEU A 395 0.18 -44.69 -10.86
C LEU A 395 -0.27 -46.13 -10.64
N LEU A 396 -1.41 -46.35 -9.97
CA LEU A 396 -2.02 -47.66 -9.79
C LEU A 396 -2.41 -48.30 -11.13
N GLY A 397 -2.99 -47.52 -12.05
CA GLY A 397 -3.32 -47.98 -13.40
C GLY A 397 -2.09 -48.42 -14.21
N ILE A 398 -0.99 -47.66 -14.14
CA ILE A 398 0.29 -48.03 -14.77
C ILE A 398 0.83 -49.33 -14.19
N ILE A 399 0.87 -49.45 -12.85
CA ILE A 399 1.34 -50.68 -12.19
C ILE A 399 0.46 -51.89 -12.57
N GLY A 400 -0.85 -51.71 -12.71
CA GLY A 400 -1.78 -52.74 -13.17
C GLY A 400 -1.44 -53.27 -14.58
N VAL A 401 -1.27 -52.38 -15.56
CA VAL A 401 -0.87 -52.76 -16.93
C VAL A 401 0.48 -53.47 -16.95
N MET A 402 1.48 -52.94 -16.21
CA MET A 402 2.82 -53.55 -16.15
C MET A 402 2.79 -54.94 -15.50
N THR A 403 1.97 -55.14 -14.47
CA THR A 403 1.81 -56.44 -13.80
C THR A 403 1.21 -57.49 -14.74
N GLN A 404 0.29 -57.09 -15.63
CA GLN A 404 -0.34 -58.00 -16.59
C GLN A 404 0.63 -58.47 -17.68
N VAL A 405 1.54 -57.60 -18.15
CA VAL A 405 2.54 -57.97 -19.17
C VAL A 405 3.72 -58.72 -18.54
N THR A 406 4.21 -58.29 -17.38
CA THR A 406 5.37 -58.88 -16.69
C THR A 406 5.26 -58.75 -15.17
N TRP A 407 4.61 -59.73 -14.52
CA TRP A 407 4.37 -59.75 -13.07
C TRP A 407 5.66 -59.65 -12.23
N GLN A 408 6.81 -60.07 -12.78
CA GLN A 408 8.12 -60.00 -12.14
C GLN A 408 8.56 -58.57 -11.78
N ILE A 409 8.01 -57.55 -12.47
CA ILE A 409 8.28 -56.13 -12.17
C ILE A 409 7.86 -55.76 -10.73
N LEU A 410 6.85 -56.43 -10.16
CA LEU A 410 6.41 -56.17 -8.77
C LEU A 410 7.53 -56.35 -7.75
N LEU A 411 8.44 -57.31 -7.97
CA LEU A 411 9.59 -57.57 -7.08
C LEU A 411 10.56 -56.38 -7.01
N LEU A 412 10.60 -55.52 -8.03
CA LEU A 412 11.41 -54.31 -8.06
C LEU A 412 10.63 -53.07 -7.59
N VAL A 413 9.34 -52.99 -7.94
CA VAL A 413 8.48 -51.84 -7.56
C VAL A 413 8.29 -51.75 -6.05
N ILE A 414 8.21 -52.87 -5.33
CA ILE A 414 8.03 -52.87 -3.86
C ILE A 414 9.25 -52.27 -3.13
N PRO A 415 10.50 -52.74 -3.33
CA PRO A 415 11.70 -52.09 -2.76
C PRO A 415 11.85 -50.62 -3.17
N MET A 416 11.55 -50.28 -4.44
CA MET A 416 11.54 -48.88 -4.88
C MET A 416 10.54 -48.04 -4.07
N ALA A 417 9.30 -48.51 -3.89
CA ALA A 417 8.28 -47.77 -3.15
C ALA A 417 8.72 -47.51 -1.70
N ILE A 418 9.39 -48.47 -1.04
CA ILE A 418 9.97 -48.31 0.30
C ILE A 418 11.06 -47.24 0.29
N ALA A 419 12.00 -47.27 -0.67
CA ALA A 419 13.05 -46.26 -0.80
C ALA A 419 12.48 -44.84 -1.07
N CYS A 420 11.46 -44.74 -1.92
CA CYS A 420 10.74 -43.50 -2.21
C CYS A 420 10.05 -42.93 -0.97
N LEU A 421 9.34 -43.76 -0.19
CA LEU A 421 8.70 -43.34 1.06
C LEU A 421 9.73 -42.94 2.14
N TRP A 422 10.89 -43.60 2.19
CA TRP A 422 11.97 -43.23 3.09
C TRP A 422 12.58 -41.86 2.73
N MET A 423 12.90 -41.62 1.45
CA MET A 423 13.38 -40.32 0.96
C MET A 423 12.34 -39.21 1.14
N GLN A 424 11.06 -39.50 0.90
CA GLN A 424 9.94 -38.59 1.16
C GLN A 424 9.86 -38.20 2.64
N LYS A 425 9.97 -39.17 3.57
CA LYS A 425 9.95 -38.93 5.02
C LYS A 425 11.11 -38.05 5.46
N TYR A 426 12.30 -38.27 4.90
CA TYR A 426 13.49 -37.44 5.15
C TYR A 426 13.31 -36.00 4.64
N TYR A 427 12.93 -35.83 3.37
CA TYR A 427 12.67 -34.52 2.77
C TYR A 427 11.61 -33.71 3.54
N MET A 428 10.49 -34.35 3.93
CA MET A 428 9.39 -33.64 4.61
C MET A 428 9.75 -33.15 6.02
N ALA A 429 10.74 -33.74 6.69
CA ALA A 429 11.23 -33.20 7.96
C ALA A 429 11.82 -31.79 7.75
N SER A 430 12.71 -31.62 6.77
CA SER A 430 13.40 -30.37 6.48
C SER A 430 12.53 -29.36 5.72
N SER A 431 11.77 -29.81 4.72
CA SER A 431 10.95 -28.94 3.85
C SER A 431 9.90 -28.16 4.64
N ARG A 432 9.17 -28.81 5.56
CA ARG A 432 8.15 -28.15 6.39
C ARG A 432 8.75 -27.07 7.29
N GLU A 433 9.94 -27.29 7.83
CA GLU A 433 10.63 -26.32 8.68
C GLU A 433 11.14 -25.12 7.87
N LEU A 434 11.69 -25.35 6.66
CA LEU A 434 12.05 -24.29 5.71
C LEU A 434 10.85 -23.44 5.30
N VAL A 435 9.74 -24.06 4.88
CA VAL A 435 8.50 -23.35 4.49
C VAL A 435 7.93 -22.54 5.66
N ARG A 436 7.98 -23.07 6.90
CA ARG A 436 7.60 -22.32 8.11
C ARG A 436 8.48 -21.09 8.33
N ILE A 437 9.81 -21.22 8.21
CA ILE A 437 10.73 -20.08 8.34
C ILE A 437 10.44 -19.03 7.27
N VAL A 438 10.26 -19.43 6.01
CA VAL A 438 9.91 -18.51 4.90
C VAL A 438 8.60 -17.77 5.17
N SER A 439 7.57 -18.47 5.67
CA SER A 439 6.28 -17.86 6.04
C SER A 439 6.43 -16.81 7.15
N ILE A 440 7.30 -17.04 8.14
CA ILE A 440 7.52 -16.12 9.26
C ILE A 440 8.36 -14.92 8.84
N GLN A 441 9.42 -15.12 8.06
CA GLN A 441 10.33 -14.04 7.63
C GLN A 441 9.67 -13.05 6.65
N LYS A 442 8.56 -13.43 5.99
CA LYS A 442 7.81 -12.53 5.11
C LYS A 442 7.11 -11.37 5.87
N SER A 443 6.56 -11.63 7.07
CA SER A 443 5.80 -10.60 7.81
C SER A 443 6.66 -9.38 8.22
N PRO A 444 7.85 -9.52 8.84
CA PRO A 444 8.70 -8.38 9.21
C PRO A 444 9.00 -7.42 8.06
N ILE A 445 9.12 -7.92 6.82
CA ILE A 445 9.34 -7.08 5.64
C ILE A 445 8.11 -6.19 5.38
N ILE A 446 6.91 -6.78 5.37
CA ILE A 446 5.66 -6.05 5.14
C ILE A 446 5.42 -5.01 6.25
N ASN A 447 5.60 -5.38 7.51
CA ASN A 447 5.49 -4.46 8.64
C ASN A 447 6.46 -3.28 8.51
N LEU A 448 7.74 -3.52 8.19
CA LEU A 448 8.71 -2.44 7.99
C LEU A 448 8.33 -1.51 6.83
N PHE A 449 7.79 -2.06 5.74
CA PHE A 449 7.29 -1.25 4.62
C PHE A 449 6.10 -0.37 5.04
N ALA A 450 5.12 -0.93 5.76
CA ALA A 450 3.96 -0.16 6.25
C ALA A 450 4.38 0.96 7.23
N GLU A 451 5.25 0.64 8.20
CA GLU A 451 5.81 1.62 9.13
C GLU A 451 6.60 2.72 8.40
N SER A 452 7.33 2.37 7.34
CA SER A 452 8.12 3.33 6.55
C SER A 452 7.25 4.25 5.68
N ILE A 453 6.09 3.79 5.23
CA ILE A 453 5.11 4.59 4.47
C ILE A 453 4.42 5.58 5.41
N SER A 454 3.87 5.10 6.53
CA SER A 454 3.25 5.93 7.57
C SER A 454 4.25 6.97 8.14
N GLY A 455 5.49 6.55 8.41
CA GLY A 455 6.57 7.40 8.93
C GLY A 455 7.34 8.20 7.87
N ALA A 456 6.90 8.25 6.61
CA ALA A 456 7.72 8.77 5.52
C ALA A 456 8.09 10.26 5.67
N ALA A 457 7.28 11.07 6.35
CA ALA A 457 7.63 12.45 6.71
C ALA A 457 8.73 12.48 7.78
N THR A 458 8.57 11.73 8.87
CA THR A 458 9.51 11.67 10.00
C THR A 458 10.87 11.09 9.61
N ILE A 459 10.91 10.02 8.81
CA ILE A 459 12.16 9.37 8.36
C ILE A 459 13.01 10.33 7.50
N ARG A 460 12.35 11.11 6.63
CA ARG A 460 13.00 12.15 5.81
C ARG A 460 13.39 13.37 6.64
N GLY A 461 12.56 13.78 7.60
CA GLY A 461 12.86 14.86 8.54
C GLY A 461 14.17 14.62 9.30
N PHE A 462 14.37 13.41 9.82
CA PHE A 462 15.61 13.01 10.49
C PHE A 462 16.75 12.55 9.55
N GLY A 463 16.56 12.54 8.22
CA GLY A 463 17.59 12.10 7.25
C GLY A 463 18.06 10.64 7.40
N GLN A 464 17.16 9.73 7.80
CA GLN A 464 17.49 8.34 8.18
C GLN A 464 17.19 7.29 7.10
N GLU A 465 16.95 7.69 5.84
CA GLU A 465 16.51 6.80 4.75
C GLU A 465 17.51 5.66 4.49
N LYS A 466 18.82 5.96 4.53
CA LYS A 466 19.88 4.96 4.30
C LYS A 466 19.86 3.83 5.34
N ARG A 467 19.52 4.13 6.59
CA ARG A 467 19.39 3.15 7.68
C ARG A 467 18.20 2.22 7.44
N PHE A 468 17.05 2.80 7.08
CA PHE A 468 15.85 2.04 6.73
C PHE A 468 16.04 1.16 5.49
N MET A 469 16.69 1.68 4.46
CA MET A 469 17.04 0.91 3.26
C MET A 469 17.94 -0.29 3.59
N LYS A 470 19.00 -0.10 4.40
CA LYS A 470 19.88 -1.19 4.85
C LYS A 470 19.15 -2.22 5.72
N ARG A 471 18.25 -1.77 6.59
CA ARG A 471 17.37 -2.64 7.42
C ARG A 471 16.46 -3.50 6.54
N ASN A 472 15.84 -2.91 5.51
CA ASN A 472 14.98 -3.62 4.57
C ASN A 472 15.74 -4.68 3.76
N LEU A 473 16.91 -4.32 3.19
CA LEU A 473 17.79 -5.26 2.49
C LEU A 473 18.18 -6.45 3.38
N HIS A 474 18.50 -6.21 4.66
CA HIS A 474 18.83 -7.28 5.60
C HIS A 474 17.64 -8.23 5.90
N LEU A 475 16.41 -7.71 5.98
CA LEU A 475 15.21 -8.53 6.12
C LEU A 475 14.92 -9.34 4.84
N LEU A 476 15.09 -8.73 3.67
CA LEU A 476 14.98 -9.39 2.37
C LEU A 476 15.99 -10.55 2.24
N ASP A 477 17.27 -10.34 2.60
CA ASP A 477 18.28 -11.40 2.67
C ASP A 477 17.87 -12.54 3.63
N SER A 478 17.33 -12.18 4.79
CA SER A 478 16.89 -13.12 5.83
C SER A 478 15.69 -13.97 5.39
N PHE A 479 14.88 -13.47 4.45
CA PHE A 479 13.83 -14.22 3.76
C PHE A 479 14.37 -15.03 2.56
N ALA A 480 15.25 -14.45 1.75
CA ALA A 480 15.77 -15.04 0.53
C ALA A 480 16.61 -16.30 0.77
N ARG A 481 17.45 -16.32 1.83
CA ARG A 481 18.29 -17.48 2.19
C ARG A 481 17.49 -18.77 2.46
N PRO A 482 16.51 -18.80 3.40
CA PRO A 482 15.70 -20.00 3.62
C PRO A 482 14.77 -20.31 2.44
N PHE A 483 14.33 -19.29 1.68
CA PHE A 483 13.55 -19.51 0.45
C PHE A 483 14.37 -20.27 -0.60
N PHE A 484 15.60 -19.85 -0.87
CA PHE A 484 16.52 -20.54 -1.77
C PHE A 484 16.80 -21.98 -1.29
N CYS A 485 17.05 -22.18 0.01
CA CYS A 485 17.23 -23.51 0.59
C CYS A 485 15.98 -24.41 0.42
N SER A 486 14.78 -23.83 0.44
CA SER A 486 13.53 -24.57 0.20
C SER A 486 13.39 -25.03 -1.26
N LEU A 487 13.85 -24.23 -2.22
CA LEU A 487 13.92 -24.60 -3.64
C LEU A 487 14.97 -25.69 -3.87
N ALA A 488 16.18 -25.50 -3.35
CA ALA A 488 17.27 -26.49 -3.46
C ALA A 488 16.87 -27.86 -2.86
N ALA A 489 16.10 -27.87 -1.76
CA ALA A 489 15.58 -29.10 -1.17
C ALA A 489 14.57 -29.81 -2.09
N ILE A 490 13.76 -29.07 -2.86
CA ILE A 490 12.83 -29.64 -3.85
C ILE A 490 13.63 -30.31 -4.97
N GLU A 491 14.60 -29.61 -5.55
CA GLU A 491 15.41 -30.16 -6.66
C GLU A 491 16.25 -31.37 -6.23
N TRP A 492 16.76 -31.39 -4.99
CA TRP A 492 17.42 -32.56 -4.42
C TRP A 492 16.51 -33.80 -4.43
N LEU A 493 15.22 -33.64 -4.10
CA LEU A 493 14.26 -34.74 -4.15
C LEU A 493 13.94 -35.15 -5.59
N CYS A 494 13.73 -34.18 -6.50
CA CYS A 494 13.48 -34.43 -7.92
C CYS A 494 14.59 -35.31 -8.52
N LEU A 495 15.85 -34.88 -8.39
CA LEU A 495 17.01 -35.58 -8.95
C LEU A 495 17.17 -37.00 -8.41
N ARG A 496 16.98 -37.21 -7.10
CA ARG A 496 17.06 -38.56 -6.49
C ARG A 496 15.93 -39.48 -6.95
N MET A 497 14.73 -38.94 -7.10
CA MET A 497 13.57 -39.68 -7.58
C MET A 497 13.71 -40.06 -9.07
N GLU A 498 14.20 -39.14 -9.89
CA GLU A 498 14.43 -39.40 -11.32
C GLU A 498 15.51 -40.45 -11.53
N LEU A 499 16.65 -40.35 -10.83
CA LEU A 499 17.71 -41.37 -10.87
C LEU A 499 17.17 -42.77 -10.49
N LEU A 500 16.48 -42.89 -9.35
CA LEU A 500 15.91 -44.16 -8.89
C LEU A 500 14.92 -44.74 -9.93
N SER A 501 14.11 -43.88 -10.54
CA SER A 501 13.14 -44.29 -11.55
C SER A 501 13.80 -44.75 -12.86
N THR A 502 14.90 -44.11 -13.27
CA THR A 502 15.69 -44.52 -14.45
C THR A 502 16.32 -45.90 -14.26
N PHE A 503 16.79 -46.23 -13.04
CA PHE A 503 17.24 -47.59 -12.74
C PHE A 503 16.13 -48.64 -12.89
N VAL A 504 14.90 -48.32 -12.46
CA VAL A 504 13.75 -49.24 -12.63
C VAL A 504 13.36 -49.41 -14.09
N PHE A 505 13.39 -48.34 -14.88
CA PHE A 505 13.18 -48.45 -16.33
C PHE A 505 14.28 -49.28 -17.02
N ALA A 506 15.56 -49.07 -16.68
CA ALA A 506 16.66 -49.86 -17.23
C ALA A 506 16.53 -51.35 -16.90
N PHE A 507 16.18 -51.71 -15.66
CA PHE A 507 15.95 -53.10 -15.27
C PHE A 507 14.72 -53.71 -15.96
N CYS A 508 13.64 -52.94 -16.13
CA CYS A 508 12.48 -53.36 -16.91
C CYS A 508 12.86 -53.71 -18.36
N MET A 509 13.71 -52.90 -19.01
CA MET A 509 14.23 -53.19 -20.35
C MET A 509 15.09 -54.45 -20.38
N VAL A 510 15.97 -54.64 -19.39
CA VAL A 510 16.80 -55.86 -19.28
C VAL A 510 15.92 -57.11 -19.13
N LEU A 511 14.88 -57.07 -18.28
CA LEU A 511 13.93 -58.18 -18.16
C LEU A 511 13.21 -58.47 -19.48
N LEU A 512 12.65 -57.44 -20.13
CA LEU A 512 11.92 -57.59 -21.40
C LEU A 512 12.79 -58.20 -22.51
N VAL A 513 14.08 -57.85 -22.57
CA VAL A 513 15.05 -58.41 -23.54
C VAL A 513 15.52 -59.82 -23.15
N SER A 514 15.46 -60.19 -21.87
CA SER A 514 15.92 -61.50 -21.37
C SER A 514 14.91 -62.64 -21.57
N PHE A 515 13.66 -62.34 -21.94
CA PHE A 515 12.65 -63.38 -22.17
C PHE A 515 12.90 -64.14 -23.50
N PRO A 516 12.54 -65.44 -23.57
CA PRO A 516 12.60 -66.20 -24.82
C PRO A 516 11.78 -65.56 -25.94
N ARG A 517 12.29 -65.63 -27.18
CA ARG A 517 11.56 -65.18 -28.37
C ARG A 517 10.21 -65.93 -28.46
N GLY A 518 9.11 -65.19 -28.49
CA GLY A 518 7.75 -65.74 -28.51
C GLY A 518 7.03 -65.82 -27.15
N ALA A 519 7.68 -65.47 -26.03
CA ALA A 519 7.04 -65.49 -24.71
C ALA A 519 6.11 -64.28 -24.43
N ILE A 520 6.28 -63.16 -25.17
CA ILE A 520 5.50 -61.92 -25.03
C ILE A 520 5.24 -61.36 -26.43
N ASP A 521 4.00 -60.95 -26.71
CA ASP A 521 3.62 -60.27 -27.95
C ASP A 521 4.40 -58.94 -28.12
N PRO A 522 5.01 -58.66 -29.30
CA PRO A 522 5.80 -57.45 -29.52
C PRO A 522 5.03 -56.13 -29.23
N SER A 523 3.74 -56.08 -29.57
CA SER A 523 2.86 -54.95 -29.26
C SER A 523 2.66 -54.73 -27.75
N MET A 524 2.51 -55.82 -26.99
CA MET A 524 2.30 -55.79 -25.54
C MET A 524 3.59 -55.41 -24.81
N ALA A 525 4.74 -55.86 -25.31
CA ALA A 525 6.05 -55.35 -24.88
C ALA A 525 6.19 -53.85 -25.16
N GLY A 526 5.81 -53.37 -26.35
CA GLY A 526 5.80 -51.95 -26.70
C GLY A 526 4.89 -51.09 -25.80
N LEU A 527 3.71 -51.62 -25.44
CA LEU A 527 2.81 -51.00 -24.47
C LEU A 527 3.45 -50.90 -23.09
N ALA A 528 4.08 -51.97 -22.60
CA ALA A 528 4.79 -51.99 -21.33
C ALA A 528 5.97 -50.99 -21.29
N VAL A 529 6.80 -50.92 -22.35
CA VAL A 529 7.88 -49.92 -22.45
C VAL A 529 7.32 -48.50 -22.38
N THR A 530 6.23 -48.23 -23.10
CA THR A 530 5.58 -46.91 -23.12
C THR A 530 5.03 -46.50 -21.76
N TYR A 531 4.41 -47.44 -21.03
CA TYR A 531 3.89 -47.21 -19.68
C TYR A 531 5.03 -47.12 -18.64
N GLY A 532 6.12 -47.88 -18.81
CA GLY A 532 7.32 -47.83 -17.99
C GLY A 532 8.07 -46.50 -18.07
N LEU A 533 8.28 -45.96 -19.28
CA LEU A 533 8.83 -44.60 -19.48
C LEU A 533 7.99 -43.54 -18.75
N ASN A 534 6.66 -43.66 -18.81
CA ASN A 534 5.76 -42.73 -18.14
C ASN A 534 5.72 -42.91 -16.61
N MET A 535 5.93 -44.14 -16.10
CA MET A 535 5.92 -44.44 -14.66
C MET A 535 6.84 -43.51 -13.87
N ASN A 536 8.04 -43.26 -14.40
CA ASN A 536 9.07 -42.41 -13.80
C ASN A 536 8.58 -40.98 -13.54
N ALA A 537 8.08 -40.32 -14.59
CA ALA A 537 7.55 -38.96 -14.52
C ALA A 537 6.25 -38.89 -13.71
N ARG A 538 5.48 -39.98 -13.60
CA ARG A 538 4.25 -40.03 -12.78
C ARG A 538 4.59 -40.22 -11.30
N LEU A 539 5.53 -41.09 -10.95
CA LEU A 539 5.97 -41.34 -9.57
C LEU A 539 6.63 -40.10 -8.94
N SER A 540 7.56 -39.45 -9.65
CA SER A 540 8.17 -38.18 -9.20
C SER A 540 7.09 -37.11 -8.95
N ARG A 541 6.16 -36.95 -9.92
CA ARG A 541 5.05 -35.98 -9.81
C ARG A 541 4.06 -36.32 -8.69
N TRP A 542 3.83 -37.61 -8.39
CA TRP A 542 2.97 -38.06 -7.29
C TRP A 542 3.54 -37.64 -5.93
N ILE A 543 4.82 -37.93 -5.66
CA ILE A 543 5.48 -37.54 -4.41
C ILE A 543 5.53 -36.02 -4.28
N LEU A 544 5.91 -35.29 -5.34
CA LEU A 544 5.91 -33.83 -5.31
C LEU A 544 4.51 -33.24 -5.08
N SER A 545 3.46 -33.89 -5.59
CA SER A 545 2.07 -33.48 -5.36
C SER A 545 1.65 -33.71 -3.91
N PHE A 546 2.01 -34.85 -3.32
CA PHE A 546 1.80 -35.13 -1.90
C PHE A 546 2.50 -34.09 -1.02
N CYS A 547 3.79 -33.84 -1.25
CA CYS A 547 4.58 -32.87 -0.49
C CYS A 547 4.01 -31.44 -0.60
N LYS A 548 3.59 -31.02 -1.80
CA LYS A 548 2.96 -29.72 -2.03
C LYS A 548 1.58 -29.63 -1.36
N LEU A 549 0.82 -30.72 -1.30
CA LEU A 549 -0.47 -30.79 -0.60
C LEU A 549 -0.31 -30.71 0.92
N GLU A 550 0.59 -31.50 1.54
CA GLU A 550 0.87 -31.43 2.99
C GLU A 550 1.41 -30.06 3.41
N ASN A 551 2.17 -29.36 2.57
CA ASN A 551 2.59 -27.98 2.85
C ASN A 551 1.44 -26.96 2.74
N LYS A 552 0.48 -27.16 1.83
CA LYS A 552 -0.62 -26.19 1.57
C LYS A 552 -1.81 -26.37 2.51
N ILE A 553 -2.10 -27.59 2.96
CA ILE A 553 -3.20 -27.91 3.90
C ILE A 553 -3.05 -27.20 5.27
N ILE A 554 -1.83 -26.77 5.63
CA ILE A 554 -1.54 -25.97 6.85
C ILE A 554 -2.36 -24.66 6.88
N SER A 555 -2.70 -24.11 5.71
CA SER A 555 -3.56 -22.92 5.59
C SER A 555 -4.98 -23.21 6.10
N ILE A 556 -5.51 -24.42 5.85
CA ILE A 556 -6.81 -24.86 6.40
C ILE A 556 -6.72 -25.08 7.90
N GLU A 557 -5.64 -25.69 8.40
CA GLU A 557 -5.43 -25.87 9.85
C GLU A 557 -5.46 -24.52 10.59
N ARG A 558 -4.84 -23.48 10.02
CA ARG A 558 -4.86 -22.10 10.51
C ARG A 558 -6.24 -21.44 10.42
N ILE A 559 -6.95 -21.57 9.31
CA ILE A 559 -8.34 -21.08 9.17
C ILE A 559 -9.26 -21.78 10.18
N HIS A 560 -9.05 -23.07 10.43
CA HIS A 560 -9.84 -23.84 11.38
C HIS A 560 -9.64 -23.40 12.84
N GLN A 561 -8.43 -22.96 13.20
CA GLN A 561 -8.19 -22.30 14.50
C GLN A 561 -9.03 -21.02 14.63
N TYR A 562 -9.09 -20.20 13.58
CA TYR A 562 -9.89 -18.97 13.57
C TYR A 562 -11.41 -19.26 13.58
N CYS A 563 -11.85 -20.40 13.02
CA CYS A 563 -13.23 -20.90 13.13
C CYS A 563 -13.60 -21.42 14.54
N GLN A 564 -12.66 -21.46 15.49
CA GLN A 564 -12.82 -21.97 16.86
C GLN A 564 -12.43 -20.94 17.94
N ILE A 565 -12.27 -19.67 17.57
CA ILE A 565 -12.06 -18.57 18.53
C ILE A 565 -13.25 -18.54 19.51
N PRO A 566 -13.02 -18.34 20.83
CA PRO A 566 -14.10 -18.16 21.79
C PRO A 566 -14.97 -16.96 21.38
N SER A 567 -16.27 -17.20 21.27
CA SER A 567 -17.26 -16.15 21.00
C SER A 567 -17.38 -15.23 22.22
N GLU A 568 -17.63 -13.94 21.96
CA GLU A 568 -18.28 -13.02 22.89
C GLU A 568 -19.65 -13.57 23.31
N ALA A 569 -20.23 -13.00 24.38
CA ALA A 569 -21.55 -13.40 24.88
C ALA A 569 -22.65 -13.28 23.80
N PRO A 570 -23.78 -14.01 23.92
CA PRO A 570 -24.83 -13.99 22.91
C PRO A 570 -25.33 -12.57 22.61
N ALA A 571 -25.50 -12.28 21.33
CA ALA A 571 -26.05 -11.00 20.87
C ALA A 571 -27.47 -10.76 21.43
N VAL A 572 -28.28 -11.82 21.49
CA VAL A 572 -29.64 -11.81 22.03
C VAL A 572 -29.77 -13.02 22.94
N ILE A 573 -30.48 -12.87 24.06
CA ILE A 573 -30.86 -13.95 24.98
C ILE A 573 -32.38 -13.89 25.12
N ASP A 574 -33.09 -14.84 24.52
CA ASP A 574 -34.54 -14.77 24.39
C ASP A 574 -35.28 -14.85 25.73
N ASP A 575 -34.70 -15.56 26.71
CA ASP A 575 -35.26 -15.74 28.07
C ASP A 575 -35.13 -14.48 28.96
N SER A 576 -34.34 -13.47 28.56
CA SER A 576 -33.98 -12.32 29.39
C SER A 576 -33.95 -10.98 28.63
N ARG A 577 -34.81 -10.81 27.62
CA ARG A 577 -34.91 -9.52 26.91
C ARG A 577 -35.53 -8.42 27.80
N PRO A 578 -34.96 -7.21 27.82
CA PRO A 578 -35.57 -6.07 28.52
C PRO A 578 -36.83 -5.56 27.78
N PRO A 579 -37.71 -4.79 28.46
CA PRO A 579 -38.87 -4.14 27.82
C PRO A 579 -38.48 -3.23 26.65
N SER A 580 -39.39 -3.03 25.69
CA SER A 580 -39.14 -2.15 24.53
C SER A 580 -38.98 -0.67 24.88
N SER A 581 -39.44 -0.24 26.07
CA SER A 581 -39.25 1.10 26.62
C SER A 581 -37.92 1.29 27.35
N TRP A 582 -37.20 0.21 27.69
CA TRP A 582 -35.97 0.29 28.48
C TRP A 582 -34.77 0.80 27.66
N PRO A 583 -33.87 1.60 28.26
CA PRO A 583 -34.00 2.25 29.57
C PRO A 583 -34.98 3.43 29.54
N GLU A 584 -35.75 3.60 30.61
CA GLU A 584 -36.79 4.64 30.72
C GLU A 584 -36.26 5.91 31.39
N ILE A 585 -35.47 5.74 32.47
CA ILE A 585 -34.90 6.81 33.29
C ILE A 585 -33.40 6.95 33.00
N GLY A 586 -32.70 5.85 32.70
CA GLY A 586 -31.26 5.84 32.43
C GLY A 586 -30.39 5.98 33.67
N THR A 587 -30.86 5.49 34.83
CA THR A 587 -30.07 5.43 36.08
C THR A 587 -29.06 4.29 36.00
N ILE A 588 -27.79 4.57 36.28
CA ILE A 588 -26.69 3.59 36.24
C ILE A 588 -26.13 3.39 37.66
N GLU A 589 -26.10 2.17 38.16
CA GLU A 589 -25.57 1.83 39.48
C GLU A 589 -24.41 0.84 39.37
N LEU A 590 -23.25 1.24 39.90
CA LEU A 590 -22.01 0.47 39.91
C LEU A 590 -21.81 -0.08 41.32
N ILE A 591 -21.66 -1.40 41.45
CA ILE A 591 -21.61 -2.09 42.76
C ILE A 591 -20.36 -2.97 42.80
N ASP A 592 -19.36 -2.57 43.61
CA ASP A 592 -18.08 -3.26 43.82
C ASP A 592 -17.37 -3.70 42.52
N LEU A 593 -17.46 -2.86 41.49
CA LEU A 593 -17.04 -3.20 40.13
C LEU A 593 -15.52 -3.46 40.06
N LYS A 594 -15.16 -4.66 39.62
CA LYS A 594 -13.77 -5.14 39.47
C LYS A 594 -13.53 -5.62 38.06
N VAL A 595 -12.67 -4.92 37.31
CA VAL A 595 -12.41 -5.19 35.88
C VAL A 595 -10.94 -5.54 35.63
N ARG A 596 -10.69 -6.53 34.76
CA ARG A 596 -9.35 -6.90 34.29
C ARG A 596 -9.40 -7.31 32.81
N TYR A 597 -8.40 -6.91 32.03
CA TYR A 597 -8.29 -7.29 30.62
C TYR A 597 -7.99 -8.79 30.39
N LYS A 598 -7.42 -9.48 31.39
CA LYS A 598 -7.08 -10.91 31.32
C LYS A 598 -6.87 -11.51 32.71
N GLU A 599 -7.21 -12.79 32.89
CA GLU A 599 -6.98 -13.53 34.15
C GLU A 599 -5.52 -13.54 34.64
N SER A 600 -4.56 -13.38 33.73
CA SER A 600 -3.12 -13.30 34.05
C SER A 600 -2.59 -11.89 34.33
N LEU A 601 -3.40 -10.85 34.10
CA LEU A 601 -3.04 -9.44 34.28
C LEU A 601 -3.62 -8.88 35.59
N PRO A 602 -3.03 -7.84 36.19
CA PRO A 602 -3.61 -7.20 37.37
C PRO A 602 -5.03 -6.67 37.09
N VAL A 603 -5.80 -6.53 38.16
CA VAL A 603 -7.10 -5.84 38.14
C VAL A 603 -6.83 -4.34 37.92
N VAL A 604 -7.65 -3.68 37.10
CA VAL A 604 -7.51 -2.26 36.74
C VAL A 604 -8.51 -1.39 37.50
N LEU A 605 -9.76 -1.86 37.67
CA LEU A 605 -10.74 -1.18 38.53
C LEU A 605 -10.91 -1.96 39.84
N HIS A 606 -10.75 -1.29 40.98
CA HIS A 606 -10.61 -1.89 42.30
C HIS A 606 -11.83 -1.65 43.20
N GLY A 607 -12.99 -2.22 42.84
CA GLY A 607 -14.20 -2.16 43.66
C GLY A 607 -14.94 -0.83 43.52
N VAL A 608 -15.02 -0.30 42.30
CA VAL A 608 -15.70 0.98 42.00
C VAL A 608 -17.18 0.86 42.35
N SER A 609 -17.65 1.73 43.25
CA SER A 609 -19.05 1.77 43.68
C SER A 609 -19.54 3.23 43.68
N CYS A 610 -20.53 3.54 42.83
CA CYS A 610 -21.19 4.84 42.75
C CYS A 610 -22.48 4.72 41.94
N LYS A 611 -23.36 5.72 42.05
CA LYS A 611 -24.67 5.76 41.37
C LYS A 611 -24.77 7.03 40.56
N PHE A 612 -25.06 6.88 39.27
CA PHE A 612 -25.37 7.97 38.35
C PHE A 612 -26.90 8.06 38.23
N PRO A 613 -27.55 9.09 38.80
CA PRO A 613 -28.98 9.33 38.61
C PRO A 613 -29.30 9.59 37.14
N GLY A 614 -30.50 9.19 36.70
CA GLY A 614 -30.92 9.35 35.32
C GLY A 614 -31.31 10.78 34.97
N GLY A 615 -30.96 11.23 33.76
CA GLY A 615 -31.20 12.60 33.29
C GLY A 615 -30.20 13.65 33.78
N GLU A 616 -29.23 13.28 34.63
CA GLU A 616 -28.12 14.15 35.03
C GLU A 616 -26.88 13.98 34.14
N LYS A 617 -26.00 14.98 34.17
CA LYS A 617 -24.70 15.00 33.48
C LYS A 617 -23.60 14.67 34.49
N ILE A 618 -22.85 13.62 34.18
CA ILE A 618 -21.78 13.09 35.03
C ILE A 618 -20.44 13.28 34.32
N GLY A 619 -19.61 14.19 34.83
CA GLY A 619 -18.24 14.37 34.39
C GLY A 619 -17.32 13.33 35.02
N ILE A 620 -16.47 12.68 34.23
CA ILE A 620 -15.54 11.64 34.70
C ILE A 620 -14.11 12.10 34.41
N VAL A 621 -13.39 12.47 35.47
CA VAL A 621 -12.04 13.02 35.41
C VAL A 621 -11.03 12.14 36.14
N GLY A 622 -9.76 12.32 35.81
CA GLY A 622 -8.67 11.54 36.38
C GLY A 622 -7.46 11.51 35.46
N ARG A 623 -6.28 11.27 36.03
CA ARG A 623 -5.01 11.23 35.30
C ARG A 623 -5.05 10.17 34.20
N THR A 624 -4.24 10.34 33.16
CA THR A 624 -4.04 9.35 32.11
C THR A 624 -3.59 8.03 32.73
N GLY A 625 -4.32 6.94 32.46
CA GLY A 625 -4.09 5.62 33.08
C GLY A 625 -4.89 5.30 34.34
N SER A 626 -5.72 6.22 34.87
CA SER A 626 -6.55 6.00 36.09
C SER A 626 -7.70 4.99 35.94
N GLY A 627 -8.00 4.52 34.72
CA GLY A 627 -9.04 3.53 34.44
C GLY A 627 -10.31 4.07 33.75
N LYS A 628 -10.36 5.37 33.39
CA LYS A 628 -11.55 6.02 32.80
C LYS A 628 -12.17 5.26 31.61
N SER A 629 -11.39 5.02 30.54
CA SER A 629 -11.86 4.28 29.36
C SER A 629 -12.19 2.80 29.65
N THR A 630 -11.56 2.21 30.68
CA THR A 630 -11.87 0.84 31.14
C THR A 630 -13.27 0.78 31.77
N LEU A 631 -13.73 1.85 32.42
CA LEU A 631 -15.09 1.96 32.95
C LEU A 631 -16.14 1.99 31.82
N ILE A 632 -15.90 2.77 30.76
CA ILE A 632 -16.75 2.75 29.54
C ILE A 632 -16.76 1.36 28.91
N GLN A 633 -15.59 0.73 28.74
CA GLN A 633 -15.49 -0.60 28.14
C GLN A 633 -16.27 -1.67 28.94
N ALA A 634 -16.35 -1.53 30.27
CA ALA A 634 -17.20 -2.38 31.11
C ALA A 634 -18.70 -2.06 30.95
N LEU A 635 -19.08 -0.77 30.86
CA LEU A 635 -20.47 -0.33 30.65
C LEU A 635 -21.06 -0.87 29.33
N PHE A 636 -20.28 -0.87 28.25
CA PHE A 636 -20.68 -1.47 26.95
C PHE A 636 -20.48 -3.00 26.89
N ARG A 637 -20.05 -3.64 27.99
CA ARG A 637 -19.65 -5.06 28.08
C ARG A 637 -18.66 -5.48 26.98
N LEU A 638 -17.75 -4.59 26.58
CA LEU A 638 -16.61 -4.94 25.72
C LEU A 638 -15.55 -5.74 26.50
N ILE A 639 -15.53 -5.55 27.82
CA ILE A 639 -14.79 -6.34 28.80
C ILE A 639 -15.78 -6.73 29.90
N GLU A 640 -15.96 -8.03 30.11
CA GLU A 640 -16.85 -8.50 31.19
C GLU A 640 -16.23 -8.23 32.57
N PRO A 641 -17.03 -7.87 33.58
CA PRO A 641 -16.56 -7.65 34.94
C PRO A 641 -16.06 -8.96 35.56
N SER A 642 -14.92 -8.89 36.26
CA SER A 642 -14.36 -10.01 37.03
C SER A 642 -14.95 -10.17 38.43
N GLY A 643 -15.73 -9.18 38.87
CA GLY A 643 -16.46 -9.14 40.13
C GLY A 643 -17.24 -7.82 40.24
N GLY A 644 -18.22 -7.78 41.13
CA GLY A 644 -19.22 -6.70 41.17
C GLY A 644 -20.25 -6.83 40.04
N ARG A 645 -21.11 -5.82 39.92
CA ARG A 645 -22.19 -5.76 38.90
C ARG A 645 -22.47 -4.32 38.47
N ILE A 646 -23.08 -4.18 37.30
CA ILE A 646 -23.54 -2.91 36.73
C ILE A 646 -25.04 -3.04 36.48
N ILE A 647 -25.84 -2.13 37.04
CA ILE A 647 -27.29 -2.16 36.95
C ILE A 647 -27.74 -0.90 36.19
N ILE A 648 -28.64 -1.06 35.22
CA ILE A 648 -29.28 0.06 34.50
C ILE A 648 -30.79 -0.08 34.65
N ASP A 649 -31.45 0.94 35.22
CA ASP A 649 -32.88 0.95 35.56
C ASP A 649 -33.35 -0.36 36.25
N ASN A 650 -32.65 -0.76 37.31
CA ASN A 650 -32.85 -1.99 38.09
C ASN A 650 -32.60 -3.33 37.36
N ILE A 651 -32.15 -3.33 36.11
CA ILE A 651 -31.77 -4.55 35.36
C ILE A 651 -30.23 -4.72 35.37
N ASP A 652 -29.75 -5.89 35.79
CA ASP A 652 -28.32 -6.24 35.72
C ASP A 652 -27.91 -6.50 34.26
N ILE A 653 -27.01 -5.67 33.74
CA ILE A 653 -26.62 -5.72 32.32
C ILE A 653 -25.91 -7.02 31.94
N ALA A 654 -25.41 -7.81 32.89
CA ALA A 654 -24.80 -9.11 32.62
C ALA A 654 -25.82 -10.16 32.14
N THR A 655 -27.11 -9.97 32.48
CA THR A 655 -28.18 -10.93 32.20
C THR A 655 -28.81 -10.79 30.81
N ILE A 656 -28.67 -9.62 30.17
CA ILE A 656 -29.28 -9.29 28.88
C ILE A 656 -28.34 -9.58 27.69
N GLY A 657 -28.90 -9.62 26.47
CA GLY A 657 -28.14 -9.76 25.23
C GLY A 657 -27.31 -8.51 24.89
N LEU A 658 -26.13 -8.70 24.29
CA LEU A 658 -25.23 -7.59 23.95
C LEU A 658 -25.80 -6.63 22.89
N HIS A 659 -26.62 -7.12 21.97
CA HIS A 659 -27.29 -6.30 20.97
C HIS A 659 -28.35 -5.41 21.61
N ASP A 660 -29.17 -5.99 22.51
CA ASP A 660 -30.22 -5.27 23.21
C ASP A 660 -29.66 -4.18 24.13
N LEU A 661 -28.51 -4.42 24.77
CA LEU A 661 -27.74 -3.40 25.50
C LEU A 661 -27.15 -2.33 24.57
N ARG A 662 -26.31 -2.74 23.61
CA ARG A 662 -25.52 -1.81 22.78
C ARG A 662 -26.40 -1.00 21.80
N ASN A 663 -27.60 -1.47 21.46
CA ASN A 663 -28.54 -0.68 20.67
C ASN A 663 -29.26 0.41 21.49
N ARG A 664 -29.23 0.35 22.82
CA ARG A 664 -29.87 1.35 23.71
C ARG A 664 -28.92 2.39 24.29
N LEU A 665 -27.61 2.20 24.12
CA LEU A 665 -26.57 3.15 24.50
C LEU A 665 -26.01 3.89 23.27
N SER A 666 -25.67 5.17 23.42
CA SER A 666 -24.92 5.93 22.40
C SER A 666 -23.53 6.29 22.91
N ILE A 667 -22.55 6.32 22.01
CA ILE A 667 -21.18 6.72 22.31
C ILE A 667 -20.63 7.63 21.21
N ILE A 668 -19.96 8.71 21.62
CA ILE A 668 -19.11 9.52 20.75
C ILE A 668 -17.65 9.20 21.14
N PRO A 669 -16.88 8.51 20.28
CA PRO A 669 -15.53 8.07 20.59
C PRO A 669 -14.51 9.22 20.47
N GLN A 670 -13.32 8.98 21.05
CA GLN A 670 -12.16 9.88 20.94
C GLN A 670 -11.69 10.05 19.50
N ASP A 671 -11.54 8.94 18.77
CA ASP A 671 -11.15 8.92 17.36
C ASP A 671 -12.39 8.57 16.49
N PRO A 672 -12.99 9.53 15.76
CA PRO A 672 -14.19 9.31 14.98
C PRO A 672 -13.89 8.54 13.69
N ALA A 673 -13.98 7.21 13.74
CA ALA A 673 -13.83 6.36 12.58
C ALA A 673 -15.00 6.54 11.59
N LEU A 674 -14.67 6.91 10.34
CA LEU A 674 -15.57 6.81 9.20
C LEU A 674 -15.10 5.67 8.27
N PHE A 675 -16.05 4.95 7.70
CA PHE A 675 -15.82 3.87 6.76
C PHE A 675 -15.87 4.39 5.31
N ASP A 676 -15.14 3.74 4.41
CA ASP A 676 -15.20 4.01 2.97
C ASP A 676 -16.63 3.74 2.45
N GLY A 677 -17.21 4.69 1.71
CA GLY A 677 -18.63 4.67 1.33
C GLY A 677 -19.23 6.06 1.17
N THR A 678 -20.51 6.25 1.50
CA THR A 678 -21.19 7.55 1.48
C THR A 678 -21.34 8.13 2.88
N ILE A 679 -21.63 9.45 2.99
CA ILE A 679 -22.03 10.06 4.26
C ILE A 679 -23.32 9.43 4.79
N ARG A 680 -24.29 9.13 3.91
CA ARG A 680 -25.52 8.38 4.27
C ARG A 680 -25.18 7.06 4.98
N GLY A 681 -24.45 6.16 4.32
CA GLY A 681 -24.11 4.85 4.87
C GLY A 681 -23.17 4.90 6.09
N ASN A 682 -22.51 6.04 6.33
CA ASN A 682 -21.78 6.28 7.57
C ASN A 682 -22.67 6.73 8.73
N LEU A 683 -23.77 7.44 8.48
CA LEU A 683 -24.72 7.90 9.49
C LEU A 683 -25.71 6.80 9.85
N ASP A 684 -26.29 6.18 8.84
CA ASP A 684 -27.24 5.08 8.94
C ASP A 684 -26.80 3.93 8.01
N PRO A 685 -26.07 2.93 8.55
CA PRO A 685 -25.61 1.76 7.80
C PRO A 685 -26.68 0.67 7.64
N LEU A 686 -27.86 0.82 8.27
CA LEU A 686 -28.96 -0.16 8.21
C LEU A 686 -30.13 0.30 7.33
N GLU A 687 -30.14 1.57 6.92
CA GLU A 687 -31.21 2.21 6.16
C GLU A 687 -32.55 2.20 6.91
N GLU A 688 -32.49 2.34 8.25
CA GLU A 688 -33.66 2.42 9.15
C GLU A 688 -34.31 3.82 9.15
N HIS A 689 -33.55 4.88 8.83
CA HIS A 689 -33.98 6.27 8.94
C HIS A 689 -34.31 6.93 7.59
N SER A 690 -35.29 7.83 7.60
CA SER A 690 -35.62 8.62 6.42
C SER A 690 -34.60 9.75 6.16
N ASP A 691 -34.44 10.15 4.90
CA ASP A 691 -33.60 11.29 4.52
C ASP A 691 -33.94 12.57 5.29
N GLN A 692 -35.22 12.75 5.66
CA GLN A 692 -35.68 13.91 6.43
C GLN A 692 -35.13 13.88 7.86
N GLU A 693 -35.13 12.71 8.53
CA GLU A 693 -34.50 12.54 9.84
C GLU A 693 -32.99 12.73 9.77
N ILE A 694 -32.33 12.21 8.73
CA ILE A 694 -30.89 12.38 8.49
C ILE A 694 -30.55 13.87 8.30
N TRP A 695 -31.33 14.62 7.51
CA TRP A 695 -31.14 16.07 7.37
C TRP A 695 -31.41 16.82 8.67
N GLN A 696 -32.45 16.48 9.43
CA GLN A 696 -32.71 17.10 10.74
C GLN A 696 -31.57 16.86 11.72
N ALA A 697 -31.02 15.64 11.78
CA ALA A 697 -29.86 15.33 12.62
C ALA A 697 -28.59 16.08 12.15
N LEU A 698 -28.37 16.22 10.85
CA LEU A 698 -27.25 16.99 10.28
C LEU A 698 -27.37 18.50 10.50
N ASP A 699 -28.59 19.05 10.47
CA ASP A 699 -28.86 20.46 10.78
C ASP A 699 -28.63 20.74 12.27
N LYS A 700 -29.11 19.85 13.16
CA LYS A 700 -28.82 19.89 14.60
C LYS A 700 -27.32 19.77 14.88
N ALA A 701 -26.60 18.94 14.14
CA ALA A 701 -25.14 18.81 14.20
C ALA A 701 -24.37 19.97 13.50
N GLN A 702 -25.06 20.97 12.94
CA GLN A 702 -24.51 22.07 12.13
C GLN A 702 -23.59 21.65 10.97
N LEU A 703 -23.76 20.42 10.47
CA LEU A 703 -23.03 19.89 9.32
C LEU A 703 -23.87 19.94 8.04
N GLY A 704 -25.19 20.17 8.15
CA GLY A 704 -26.15 20.21 7.05
C GLY A 704 -25.73 21.14 5.90
N ASP A 705 -25.37 22.39 6.18
CA ASP A 705 -25.03 23.35 5.12
C ASP A 705 -23.71 23.01 4.41
N ILE A 706 -22.72 22.50 5.14
CA ILE A 706 -21.46 22.01 4.57
C ILE A 706 -21.73 20.85 3.59
N ILE A 707 -22.66 19.96 3.92
CA ILE A 707 -23.06 18.84 3.05
C ILE A 707 -23.93 19.31 1.89
N ARG A 708 -24.84 20.28 2.08
CA ARG A 708 -25.65 20.89 1.01
C ARG A 708 -24.80 21.56 -0.07
N GLN A 709 -23.65 22.12 0.30
CA GLN A 709 -22.69 22.74 -0.63
C GLN A 709 -21.90 21.72 -1.46
N LYS A 710 -21.90 20.42 -1.10
CA LYS A 710 -21.26 19.36 -1.90
C LYS A 710 -22.19 18.90 -3.02
N GLU A 711 -21.62 18.65 -4.20
CA GLU A 711 -22.36 18.23 -5.41
C GLU A 711 -23.29 17.02 -5.19
N HIS A 712 -22.84 16.05 -4.39
CA HIS A 712 -23.56 14.80 -4.13
C HIS A 712 -24.32 14.75 -2.79
N LYS A 713 -24.29 15.81 -1.98
CA LYS A 713 -25.01 15.89 -0.69
C LYS A 713 -24.78 14.65 0.20
N LEU A 714 -25.82 13.90 0.57
CA LEU A 714 -25.71 12.69 1.41
C LEU A 714 -24.89 11.56 0.75
N ASP A 715 -24.86 11.52 -0.58
CA ASP A 715 -24.09 10.57 -1.38
C ASP A 715 -22.64 11.03 -1.61
N THR A 716 -22.20 12.10 -0.93
CA THR A 716 -20.80 12.52 -0.96
C THR A 716 -19.91 11.37 -0.48
N PRO A 717 -18.90 10.97 -1.28
CA PRO A 717 -18.03 9.86 -0.91
C PRO A 717 -17.14 10.22 0.28
N VAL A 718 -16.99 9.27 1.19
CA VAL A 718 -16.07 9.29 2.31
C VAL A 718 -14.93 8.34 1.94
N LEU A 719 -13.70 8.83 1.90
CA LEU A 719 -12.52 8.02 1.58
C LEU A 719 -12.05 7.23 2.82
N GLU A 720 -11.06 6.34 2.65
CA GLU A 720 -10.47 5.55 3.75
C GLU A 720 -10.24 6.40 5.02
N SER A 721 -10.78 5.94 6.16
CA SER A 721 -10.73 6.60 7.48
C SER A 721 -11.30 8.05 7.54
N GLY A 722 -11.97 8.50 6.49
CA GLY A 722 -12.48 9.86 6.36
C GLY A 722 -11.40 10.91 6.09
N ASP A 723 -10.29 10.56 5.44
CA ASP A 723 -9.17 11.47 5.13
C ASP A 723 -9.57 12.74 4.34
N ASN A 724 -10.73 12.75 3.69
CA ASN A 724 -11.30 13.92 3.01
C ASN A 724 -12.11 14.88 3.92
N TRP A 725 -12.20 14.60 5.22
CA TRP A 725 -12.91 15.40 6.23
C TRP A 725 -11.97 15.83 7.35
N SER A 726 -12.19 17.03 7.91
CA SER A 726 -11.40 17.48 9.07
C SER A 726 -11.73 16.66 10.32
N VAL A 727 -10.84 16.66 11.32
CA VAL A 727 -11.07 15.98 12.60
C VAL A 727 -12.39 16.45 13.24
N GLY A 728 -12.60 17.77 13.34
CA GLY A 728 -13.84 18.34 13.85
C GLY A 728 -15.08 17.93 13.04
N GLN A 729 -15.00 17.88 11.70
CA GLN A 729 -16.11 17.41 10.86
C GLN A 729 -16.44 15.93 11.12
N ARG A 730 -15.43 15.05 11.26
CA ARG A 730 -15.65 13.63 11.62
C ARG A 730 -16.30 13.49 13.00
N GLN A 731 -15.98 14.40 13.92
CA GLN A 731 -16.63 14.48 15.23
C GLN A 731 -18.11 14.90 15.11
N LEU A 732 -18.43 15.90 14.28
CA LEU A 732 -19.81 16.32 14.00
C LEU A 732 -20.62 15.22 13.29
N VAL A 733 -20.03 14.42 12.39
CA VAL A 733 -20.67 13.21 11.83
C VAL A 733 -20.99 12.20 12.94
N SER A 734 -20.08 12.02 13.90
CA SER A 734 -20.29 11.11 15.04
C SER A 734 -21.35 11.62 16.02
N LEU A 735 -21.46 12.93 16.20
CA LEU A 735 -22.57 13.57 16.90
C LEU A 735 -23.90 13.37 16.14
N GLY A 736 -23.89 13.47 14.80
CA GLY A 736 -25.02 13.12 13.95
C GLY A 736 -25.53 11.69 14.15
N ARG A 737 -24.62 10.70 14.24
CA ARG A 737 -24.96 9.30 14.61
C ARG A 737 -25.67 9.22 15.97
N ALA A 738 -25.18 9.95 16.96
CA ALA A 738 -25.77 9.97 18.30
C ALA A 738 -27.17 10.63 18.31
N LEU A 739 -27.35 11.71 17.54
CA LEU A 739 -28.61 12.44 17.38
C LEU A 739 -29.69 11.65 16.62
N LEU A 740 -29.29 10.79 15.66
CA LEU A 740 -30.22 9.86 15.01
C LEU A 740 -30.70 8.77 15.96
N LYS A 741 -29.79 8.20 16.76
CA LYS A 741 -30.09 7.06 17.65
C LYS A 741 -30.91 7.42 18.90
N GLN A 742 -30.86 8.69 19.35
CA GLN A 742 -31.63 9.23 20.48
C GLN A 742 -31.63 8.34 21.75
N ALA A 743 -30.46 7.81 22.11
CA ALA A 743 -30.31 7.01 23.31
C ALA A 743 -30.50 7.85 24.59
N ARG A 744 -31.20 7.29 25.58
CA ARG A 744 -31.34 7.87 26.94
C ARG A 744 -30.03 7.97 27.72
N ILE A 745 -29.04 7.16 27.36
CA ILE A 745 -27.69 7.19 27.92
C ILE A 745 -26.71 7.51 26.80
N LEU A 746 -26.03 8.65 26.92
CA LEU A 746 -24.99 9.13 26.02
C LEU A 746 -23.64 9.09 26.72
N VAL A 747 -22.63 8.53 26.07
CA VAL A 747 -21.26 8.51 26.57
C VAL A 747 -20.34 9.29 25.64
N LEU A 748 -19.59 10.24 26.19
CA LEU A 748 -18.63 11.07 25.47
C LEU A 748 -17.22 10.67 25.94
N ASP A 749 -16.43 10.05 25.07
CA ASP A 749 -15.06 9.61 25.39
C ASP A 749 -14.05 10.58 24.76
N GLU A 750 -13.62 11.60 25.52
CA GLU A 750 -12.64 12.62 25.10
C GLU A 750 -12.99 13.35 23.79
N ALA A 751 -14.29 13.47 23.51
CA ALA A 751 -14.86 13.84 22.22
C ALA A 751 -14.47 15.23 21.67
N THR A 752 -13.78 16.09 22.44
CA THR A 752 -13.38 17.43 22.00
C THR A 752 -11.86 17.68 22.13
N ALA A 753 -11.07 16.65 22.47
CA ALA A 753 -9.62 16.79 22.70
C ALA A 753 -8.86 17.36 21.49
N SER A 754 -9.16 16.86 20.29
CA SER A 754 -8.52 17.17 19.00
C SER A 754 -9.27 18.22 18.17
N VAL A 755 -10.16 18.98 18.82
CA VAL A 755 -11.09 19.93 18.19
C VAL A 755 -10.77 21.37 18.65
N ASP A 756 -10.92 22.34 17.75
CA ASP A 756 -10.72 23.76 18.04
C ASP A 756 -11.78 24.31 19.00
N SER A 757 -11.46 25.36 19.76
CA SER A 757 -12.34 25.88 20.82
C SER A 757 -13.71 26.36 20.33
N ALA A 758 -13.81 26.84 19.08
CA ALA A 758 -15.09 27.26 18.52
C ALA A 758 -16.00 26.06 18.21
N THR A 759 -15.44 24.99 17.62
CA THR A 759 -16.18 23.74 17.38
C THR A 759 -16.45 22.98 18.69
N ASP A 760 -15.58 23.06 19.71
CA ASP A 760 -15.82 22.52 21.07
C ASP A 760 -17.04 23.19 21.71
N ASN A 761 -17.05 24.53 21.77
CA ASN A 761 -18.20 25.32 22.27
C ASN A 761 -19.50 25.00 21.50
N LEU A 762 -19.42 24.77 20.19
CA LEU A 762 -20.55 24.33 19.38
C LEU A 762 -21.05 22.93 19.79
N ILE A 763 -20.16 21.95 19.91
CA ILE A 763 -20.51 20.59 20.35
C ILE A 763 -21.16 20.64 21.74
N GLN A 764 -20.60 21.40 22.69
CA GLN A 764 -21.18 21.60 24.01
C GLN A 764 -22.58 22.25 23.95
N LYS A 765 -22.78 23.25 23.09
CA LYS A 765 -24.09 23.88 22.90
C LYS A 765 -25.14 22.88 22.37
N ILE A 766 -24.76 22.00 21.44
CA ILE A 766 -25.63 20.95 20.92
C ILE A 766 -25.95 19.92 22.02
N ILE A 767 -24.94 19.48 22.80
CA ILE A 767 -25.14 18.56 23.92
C ILE A 767 -26.11 19.15 24.96
N ARG A 768 -25.95 20.43 25.33
CA ARG A 768 -26.81 21.12 26.29
C ARG A 768 -28.26 21.28 25.81
N SER A 769 -28.51 21.38 24.50
CA SER A 769 -29.84 21.61 23.93
C SER A 769 -30.58 20.33 23.54
N GLU A 770 -29.91 19.39 22.87
CA GLU A 770 -30.53 18.18 22.33
C GLU A 770 -30.57 17.00 23.31
N PHE A 771 -29.64 16.94 24.27
CA PHE A 771 -29.54 15.82 25.24
C PHE A 771 -29.89 16.26 26.67
N LYS A 772 -30.87 17.15 26.82
CA LYS A 772 -31.31 17.66 28.14
C LYS A 772 -31.95 16.57 29.02
N ASP A 773 -32.75 15.68 28.44
CA ASP A 773 -33.51 14.65 29.16
C ASP A 773 -32.83 13.26 29.08
N CYS A 774 -31.51 13.24 28.93
CA CYS A 774 -30.68 12.04 28.80
C CYS A 774 -29.57 12.05 29.85
N THR A 775 -29.21 10.89 30.38
CA THR A 775 -28.02 10.73 31.22
C THR A 775 -26.77 10.86 30.35
N VAL A 776 -25.93 11.85 30.61
CA VAL A 776 -24.70 12.09 29.82
C VAL A 776 -23.47 11.80 30.68
N CYS A 777 -22.69 10.80 30.29
CA CYS A 777 -21.41 10.49 30.93
C CYS A 777 -20.25 11.06 30.10
N THR A 778 -19.60 12.10 30.60
CA THR A 778 -18.54 12.84 29.88
C THR A 778 -17.16 12.52 30.44
N ILE A 779 -16.35 11.74 29.73
CA ILE A 779 -14.90 11.73 29.96
C ILE A 779 -14.27 12.90 29.20
N ALA A 780 -13.55 13.75 29.91
CA ALA A 780 -12.75 14.79 29.27
C ALA A 780 -11.43 15.07 30.01
N HIS A 781 -10.45 15.56 29.25
CA HIS A 781 -9.21 16.14 29.76
C HIS A 781 -9.27 17.68 29.84
N ARG A 782 -10.27 18.31 29.20
CA ARG A 782 -10.53 19.75 29.28
C ARG A 782 -11.51 20.03 30.43
N ILE A 783 -11.03 20.71 31.47
CA ILE A 783 -11.84 21.03 32.67
C ILE A 783 -13.10 21.88 32.35
N PRO A 784 -13.08 22.85 31.42
CA PRO A 784 -14.28 23.61 31.05
C PRO A 784 -15.46 22.75 30.57
N THR A 785 -15.21 21.56 30.01
CA THR A 785 -16.29 20.64 29.57
C THR A 785 -16.88 19.80 30.71
N VAL A 786 -16.24 19.80 31.88
CA VAL A 786 -16.63 19.02 33.06
C VAL A 786 -17.28 19.90 34.12
N ILE A 787 -16.88 21.18 34.22
CA ILE A 787 -17.37 22.09 35.26
C ILE A 787 -18.89 22.33 35.20
N ASP A 788 -19.50 22.19 34.01
CA ASP A 788 -20.96 22.27 33.78
C ASP A 788 -21.71 20.95 34.05
N SER A 789 -21.06 19.93 34.62
CA SER A 789 -21.70 18.66 34.96
C SER A 789 -22.44 18.77 36.29
N ASP A 790 -23.60 18.13 36.44
CA ASP A 790 -24.35 18.12 37.70
C ASP A 790 -23.56 17.38 38.80
N LEU A 791 -22.84 16.31 38.42
CA LEU A 791 -21.96 15.52 39.28
C LEU A 791 -20.60 15.27 38.62
N VAL A 792 -19.53 15.17 39.42
CA VAL A 792 -18.19 14.85 38.94
C VAL A 792 -17.60 13.66 39.70
N LEU A 793 -17.15 12.65 38.95
CA LEU A 793 -16.45 11.47 39.44
C LEU A 793 -14.94 11.60 39.19
N VAL A 794 -14.15 11.65 40.27
CA VAL A 794 -12.69 11.66 40.19
C VAL A 794 -12.15 10.23 40.36
N LEU A 795 -11.56 9.68 39.30
CA LEU A 795 -10.89 8.37 39.30
C LEU A 795 -9.39 8.51 39.52
N SER A 796 -8.86 7.77 40.49
CA SER A 796 -7.42 7.69 40.78
C SER A 796 -7.02 6.25 41.05
N ASP A 797 -5.96 5.77 40.39
CA ASP A 797 -5.41 4.40 40.51
C ASP A 797 -6.48 3.29 40.52
N GLY A 798 -7.48 3.39 39.65
CA GLY A 798 -8.55 2.40 39.51
C GLY A 798 -9.64 2.45 40.60
N ARG A 799 -9.68 3.49 41.43
CA ARG A 799 -10.67 3.70 42.50
C ARG A 799 -11.39 5.03 42.33
N VAL A 800 -12.59 5.12 42.89
CA VAL A 800 -13.26 6.39 43.14
C VAL A 800 -12.51 7.11 44.26
N ALA A 801 -12.09 8.34 44.01
CA ALA A 801 -11.49 9.21 45.02
C ALA A 801 -12.53 10.20 45.57
N GLU A 802 -13.22 10.90 44.67
CA GLU A 802 -14.24 11.91 44.97
C GLU A 802 -15.46 11.71 44.05
N PHE A 803 -16.66 11.97 44.57
CA PHE A 803 -17.92 11.94 43.81
C PHE A 803 -18.97 12.88 44.45
N ASP A 804 -19.10 14.10 43.93
CA ASP A 804 -20.11 15.09 44.31
C ASP A 804 -20.24 16.14 43.18
N SER A 805 -21.12 17.13 43.35
CA SER A 805 -21.28 18.31 42.51
C SER A 805 -19.99 19.17 42.42
N PRO A 806 -19.69 19.81 41.26
CA PRO A 806 -18.50 20.63 41.09
C PRO A 806 -18.30 21.70 42.15
N ALA A 807 -19.38 22.38 42.55
CA ALA A 807 -19.33 23.46 43.54
C ALA A 807 -18.75 22.99 44.89
N ARG A 808 -19.26 21.89 45.45
CA ARG A 808 -18.73 21.32 46.71
C ARG A 808 -17.30 20.82 46.57
N LEU A 809 -16.97 20.22 45.42
CA LEU A 809 -15.61 19.76 45.12
C LEU A 809 -14.59 20.90 44.93
N ILE A 810 -15.06 22.12 44.68
CA ILE A 810 -14.23 23.35 44.61
C ILE A 810 -14.13 24.02 46.01
N GLU A 811 -15.17 23.96 46.83
CA GLU A 811 -15.15 24.45 48.22
C GLU A 811 -14.16 23.68 49.12
N ASP A 812 -14.01 22.37 48.92
CA ASP A 812 -13.07 21.56 49.70
C ASP A 812 -11.60 21.77 49.27
N LYS A 813 -10.83 22.45 50.12
CA LYS A 813 -9.39 22.71 49.93
C LYS A 813 -8.50 21.45 49.85
N SER A 814 -9.01 20.28 50.22
CA SER A 814 -8.30 18.99 50.15
C SER A 814 -8.55 18.22 48.84
N SER A 815 -9.60 18.58 48.11
CA SER A 815 -10.08 17.99 46.84
C SER A 815 -9.01 17.88 45.76
N MET A 816 -8.93 16.73 45.10
CA MET A 816 -8.15 16.56 43.87
C MET A 816 -8.81 17.25 42.67
N PHE A 817 -10.13 17.37 42.63
CA PHE A 817 -10.80 18.18 41.60
C PHE A 817 -10.39 19.65 41.70
N LEU A 818 -10.40 20.24 42.89
CA LEU A 818 -9.92 21.62 43.09
C LEU A 818 -8.47 21.79 42.63
N ARG A 819 -7.60 20.81 42.90
CA ARG A 819 -6.20 20.85 42.42
C ARG A 819 -6.13 20.90 40.90
N LEU A 820 -6.87 20.03 40.20
CA LEU A 820 -6.94 20.04 38.74
C LEU A 820 -7.45 21.38 38.20
N VAL A 821 -8.53 21.93 38.78
CA VAL A 821 -9.08 23.25 38.41
C VAL A 821 -8.04 24.35 38.66
N SER A 822 -7.37 24.32 39.81
CA SER A 822 -6.35 25.30 40.16
C SER A 822 -5.13 25.24 39.24
N ASP A 823 -4.66 24.04 38.86
CA ASP A 823 -3.57 23.85 37.89
C ASP A 823 -3.93 24.41 36.49
N PHE A 824 -5.20 24.29 36.10
CA PHE A 824 -5.71 24.89 34.86
C PHE A 824 -5.72 26.42 34.96
N SER A 825 -6.28 27.00 36.04
CA SER A 825 -6.28 28.46 36.24
C SER A 825 -4.87 29.06 36.39
N LEU A 826 -3.94 28.36 37.04
CA LEU A 826 -2.54 28.76 37.23
C LEU A 826 -1.69 28.68 35.95
N SER A 827 -2.20 28.01 34.91
CA SER A 827 -1.60 28.04 33.57
C SER A 827 -1.80 29.38 32.86
N SER A 828 -2.76 30.20 33.31
CA SER A 828 -2.93 31.58 32.86
C SER A 828 -1.92 32.53 33.53
N PRO A 829 -1.31 33.48 32.78
CA PRO A 829 -0.25 34.34 33.31
C PRO A 829 -0.79 35.49 34.16
N SER A 830 -1.19 35.20 35.40
CA SER A 830 -1.30 36.24 36.42
C SER A 830 0.05 36.92 36.66
N SER A 831 0.01 38.20 37.05
CA SER A 831 1.12 39.17 36.97
C SER A 831 2.41 38.78 37.73
N ALA A 832 2.35 37.83 38.66
CA ALA A 832 3.48 37.38 39.47
C ALA A 832 4.65 36.80 38.65
N VAL A 833 4.38 36.01 37.60
CA VAL A 833 5.42 35.28 36.85
C VAL A 833 6.32 36.23 36.04
N LYS A 834 5.75 37.33 35.52
CA LYS A 834 6.52 38.38 34.79
C LYS A 834 7.62 38.98 35.68
N ALA A 835 7.35 39.21 36.98
CA ALA A 835 8.32 39.75 37.92
C ALA A 835 9.46 38.76 38.26
N THR A 836 9.13 37.47 38.43
CA THR A 836 10.15 36.46 38.73
C THR A 836 11.05 36.19 37.52
N MET A 837 10.51 36.08 36.31
CA MET A 837 11.30 35.82 35.10
C MET A 837 12.26 36.98 34.75
N GLN A 838 11.84 38.24 34.88
CA GLN A 838 12.74 39.39 34.68
C GLN A 838 13.91 39.40 35.68
N THR A 839 13.69 38.92 36.90
CA THR A 839 14.72 38.83 37.95
C THR A 839 15.75 37.73 37.65
N VAL A 840 15.31 36.60 37.08
CA VAL A 840 16.21 35.51 36.65
C VAL A 840 17.02 35.91 35.41
N TYR A 841 16.39 36.56 34.43
CA TYR A 841 17.08 37.03 33.21
C TYR A 841 18.22 38.03 33.53
N ARG A 842 18.00 38.94 34.49
CA ARG A 842 19.05 39.86 34.98
C ARG A 842 20.19 39.15 35.73
N ARG A 843 19.94 38.03 36.42
CA ARG A 843 20.99 37.28 37.12
C ARG A 843 21.88 36.45 36.18
N LEU A 844 21.32 35.87 35.13
CA LEU A 844 22.09 35.10 34.15
C LEU A 844 22.94 35.99 33.23
N ALA A 845 22.43 37.15 32.81
CA ALA A 845 23.16 38.09 31.97
C ALA A 845 24.46 38.64 32.61
N HIS A 846 24.54 38.69 33.94
CA HIS A 846 25.71 39.22 34.65
C HIS A 846 26.89 38.26 34.78
N HIS A 847 26.73 36.95 34.48
CA HIS A 847 27.73 35.93 34.80
C HIS A 847 28.67 35.51 33.65
N HIS A 848 28.58 36.14 32.47
CA HIS A 848 29.33 35.72 31.27
C HIS A 848 30.03 36.83 30.47
N ILE A 849 30.24 38.02 31.04
CA ILE A 849 31.05 39.08 30.42
C ILE A 849 32.27 39.40 31.28
N GLN A 850 33.29 38.54 31.17
CA GLN A 850 34.69 38.88 31.52
C GLN A 850 35.64 37.85 30.89
N HIS A 851 36.17 38.14 29.70
CA HIS A 851 37.61 38.15 29.43
C HIS A 851 37.94 38.62 27.98
N SER A 852 39.08 39.30 27.84
CA SER A 852 39.77 39.76 26.60
C SER A 852 39.01 40.65 25.60
N ALA A 853 39.03 41.96 25.83
CA ALA A 853 39.48 42.91 24.78
C ALA A 853 41.03 42.91 24.75
N ALA A 854 41.81 43.40 23.78
CA ALA A 854 41.64 44.37 22.68
C ALA A 854 42.80 44.13 21.65
N PRO A 855 43.22 45.05 20.74
CA PRO A 855 42.58 46.25 20.18
C PRO A 855 42.57 46.31 18.62
N ARG A 856 42.13 47.44 18.07
CA ARG A 856 42.12 47.82 16.63
C ARG A 856 43.52 47.91 16.00
N SER A 857 43.67 47.67 14.69
CA SER A 857 43.93 48.75 13.69
C SER A 857 44.30 48.30 12.26
N SER A 858 43.65 48.94 11.27
CA SER A 858 44.22 49.54 10.04
C SER A 858 45.01 48.75 8.96
N LEU A 859 44.54 48.98 7.72
CA LEU A 859 45.29 49.37 6.50
C LEU A 859 46.08 48.34 5.66
N LYS A 860 45.82 48.49 4.35
CA LYS A 860 46.68 48.26 3.16
C LYS A 860 46.91 46.84 2.65
N SER A 861 46.32 46.62 1.48
CA SER A 861 46.73 45.67 0.46
C SER A 861 48.17 45.90 -0.05
N VAL A 862 48.91 44.81 -0.28
CA VAL A 862 49.89 44.70 -1.37
C VAL A 862 49.75 43.28 -1.98
N TYR A 863 49.70 43.23 -3.31
CA TYR A 863 49.56 42.05 -4.18
C TYR A 863 50.91 41.27 -4.33
N PRO A 864 51.04 40.06 -4.96
CA PRO A 864 50.32 39.66 -6.19
C PRO A 864 49.97 38.18 -6.45
N LEU A 865 49.11 38.00 -7.49
CA LEU A 865 49.05 36.92 -8.52
C LEU A 865 49.32 35.47 -8.08
N THR A 866 48.34 34.56 -8.17
CA THR A 866 47.92 33.91 -9.44
C THR A 866 46.56 33.22 -9.22
N ASP A 867 45.53 33.53 -10.00
CA ASP A 867 45.19 32.98 -11.33
C ASP A 867 44.43 31.63 -11.24
N GLN A 868 43.09 31.64 -11.34
CA GLN A 868 42.35 31.05 -12.48
C GLN A 868 40.81 30.96 -12.34
N TYR A 869 40.13 31.49 -13.36
CA TYR A 869 38.77 31.22 -13.88
C TYR A 869 37.47 31.54 -13.07
N TYR A 870 37.04 32.81 -13.25
CA TYR A 870 35.67 33.26 -13.59
C TYR A 870 34.46 32.97 -12.67
N GLY A 871 34.12 33.96 -11.83
CA GLY A 871 32.77 34.57 -11.83
C GLY A 871 32.65 35.62 -12.97
N ALA A 872 31.54 36.34 -13.21
CA ALA A 872 30.54 36.83 -12.29
C ALA A 872 29.20 37.24 -12.97
N GLU A 873 28.13 37.28 -12.16
CA GLU A 873 27.11 38.34 -11.97
C GLU A 873 26.85 39.38 -13.09
N ASN A 874 25.59 39.72 -13.45
CA ASN A 874 24.61 40.54 -12.71
C ASN A 874 23.31 40.70 -13.57
N PRO A 875 22.25 41.47 -13.18
CA PRO A 875 21.54 41.59 -11.90
C PRO A 875 20.00 41.39 -12.08
N ARG A 876 19.19 41.83 -11.10
CA ARG A 876 17.71 41.73 -11.04
C ARG A 876 16.97 42.51 -12.14
N MET A 877 15.80 42.00 -12.58
CA MET A 877 14.65 42.83 -12.97
C MET A 877 13.31 42.15 -12.64
N ALA A 878 12.29 42.98 -12.39
CA ALA A 878 10.94 42.57 -11.99
C ALA A 878 9.99 42.37 -13.18
N SER A 879 8.78 41.90 -12.90
CA SER A 879 7.72 41.59 -13.87
C SER A 879 7.11 42.81 -14.55
N THR A 880 6.82 42.69 -15.86
CA THR A 880 5.87 43.55 -16.58
C THR A 880 5.09 42.73 -17.62
N LEU A 881 3.77 42.94 -17.69
CA LEU A 881 2.96 42.49 -18.83
C LEU A 881 3.18 43.43 -20.02
N ALA A 882 3.38 42.88 -21.23
CA ALA A 882 3.22 43.63 -22.49
C ALA A 882 2.99 42.70 -23.70
N THR A 883 1.78 42.80 -24.27
CA THR A 883 1.39 42.87 -25.70
C THR A 883 2.17 42.19 -26.84
N LYS A 884 1.37 41.73 -27.83
CA LYS A 884 1.73 41.19 -29.17
C LYS A 884 2.94 41.87 -29.85
N GLY A 885 3.85 41.04 -30.37
CA GLY A 885 4.90 41.41 -31.32
C GLY A 885 5.72 40.17 -31.68
N VAL A 886 6.03 39.95 -32.96
CA VAL A 886 6.69 38.72 -33.44
C VAL A 886 8.13 38.61 -32.92
N GLY A 887 8.44 37.49 -32.27
CA GLY A 887 9.78 37.12 -31.81
C GLY A 887 9.77 35.67 -31.28
N HIS A 888 10.90 34.97 -31.40
CA HIS A 888 11.02 33.51 -31.16
C HIS A 888 10.15 32.98 -30.02
N LEU A 889 9.21 32.08 -30.37
CA LEU A 889 8.25 31.50 -29.42
C LEU A 889 8.91 30.62 -28.33
N VAL A 890 10.18 30.26 -28.50
CA VAL A 890 10.87 29.25 -27.69
C VAL A 890 12.22 29.77 -27.16
N ARG A 891 12.28 30.12 -25.88
CA ARG A 891 13.56 30.17 -25.14
C ARG A 891 13.90 28.79 -24.60
N LYS A 892 15.14 28.36 -24.81
CA LYS A 892 15.68 27.12 -24.23
C LYS A 892 15.80 27.29 -22.71
N GLY A 893 14.94 26.60 -21.94
CA GLY A 893 15.00 26.61 -20.48
C GLY A 893 16.34 26.07 -19.95
N THR A 894 16.78 26.58 -18.80
CA THR A 894 18.04 26.18 -18.16
C THR A 894 18.01 24.80 -17.49
N GLY A 895 16.82 24.20 -17.37
CA GLY A 895 16.60 22.88 -16.77
C GLY A 895 16.44 22.97 -15.25
N GLY A 896 15.27 22.57 -14.75
CA GLY A 896 14.96 22.54 -13.33
C GLY A 896 13.49 22.86 -13.02
N ARG A 897 13.12 22.66 -11.76
CA ARG A 897 11.74 22.62 -11.23
C ARG A 897 10.86 23.88 -11.41
N SER A 898 11.35 24.92 -12.08
CA SER A 898 10.64 26.16 -12.36
C SER A 898 10.78 26.64 -13.81
N SER A 899 11.33 25.81 -14.70
CA SER A 899 11.51 26.13 -16.12
C SER A 899 10.23 25.90 -16.93
N VAL A 900 9.24 26.80 -16.82
CA VAL A 900 8.03 26.74 -17.66
C VAL A 900 8.33 27.42 -19.01
N SER A 901 8.22 26.67 -20.11
CA SER A 901 8.46 27.19 -21.48
C SER A 901 7.34 28.07 -22.04
N GLY A 902 6.20 28.13 -21.36
CA GLY A 902 4.96 28.75 -21.84
C GLY A 902 4.14 27.85 -22.78
N ILE A 903 4.66 26.67 -23.16
CA ILE A 903 3.97 25.71 -24.02
C ILE A 903 3.17 24.71 -23.17
N VAL A 904 1.88 24.61 -23.46
CA VAL A 904 0.98 23.56 -22.97
C VAL A 904 0.54 22.73 -24.18
N ALA A 905 1.25 21.62 -24.40
CA ALA A 905 1.08 20.78 -25.57
C ALA A 905 0.16 19.58 -25.25
N THR A 906 -0.92 19.43 -26.03
CA THR A 906 -1.77 18.23 -25.98
C THR A 906 -1.31 17.23 -27.03
N VAL A 907 -0.90 16.04 -26.58
CA VAL A 907 -0.37 14.99 -27.46
C VAL A 907 -1.35 13.82 -27.51
N PHE A 908 -2.20 13.80 -28.54
CA PHE A 908 -3.12 12.71 -28.80
C PHE A 908 -2.34 11.48 -29.30
N GLY A 909 -2.53 10.33 -28.65
CA GLY A 909 -1.78 9.11 -28.96
C GLY A 909 -0.40 9.01 -28.28
N ALA A 910 -0.09 9.85 -27.28
CA ALA A 910 1.19 9.89 -26.57
C ALA A 910 1.67 8.54 -25.97
N THR A 911 0.78 7.59 -25.68
CA THR A 911 1.14 6.24 -25.20
C THR A 911 1.65 5.31 -26.31
N GLY A 912 1.65 5.75 -27.57
CA GLY A 912 2.22 5.03 -28.71
C GLY A 912 3.74 5.20 -28.85
N PHE A 913 4.32 4.44 -29.78
CA PHE A 913 5.77 4.33 -30.00
C PHE A 913 6.47 5.70 -30.14
N LEU A 914 6.04 6.53 -31.10
CA LEU A 914 6.57 7.88 -31.29
C LEU A 914 6.25 8.82 -30.11
N GLY A 915 5.09 8.63 -29.48
CA GLY A 915 4.57 9.47 -28.40
C GLY A 915 5.51 9.54 -27.20
N ARG A 916 6.11 8.41 -26.78
CA ARG A 916 7.09 8.41 -25.67
C ARG A 916 8.26 9.36 -25.93
N TYR A 917 8.87 9.28 -27.12
CA TYR A 917 10.03 10.09 -27.45
C TYR A 917 9.67 11.57 -27.55
N LEU A 918 8.51 11.89 -28.14
CA LEU A 918 8.02 13.26 -28.24
C LEU A 918 7.72 13.86 -26.86
N VAL A 919 6.99 13.15 -26.00
CA VAL A 919 6.70 13.59 -24.61
C VAL A 919 8.00 13.83 -23.84
N GLN A 920 9.01 12.96 -23.98
CA GLN A 920 10.31 13.15 -23.34
C GLN A 920 11.05 14.41 -23.84
N GLN A 921 10.97 14.73 -25.13
CA GLN A 921 11.59 15.96 -25.67
C GLN A 921 10.83 17.23 -25.27
N LEU A 922 9.50 17.22 -25.29
CA LEU A 922 8.65 18.31 -24.80
C LEU A 922 8.90 18.59 -23.30
N ALA A 923 9.03 17.53 -22.50
CA ALA A 923 9.36 17.63 -21.09
C ALA A 923 10.77 18.22 -20.86
N LYS A 924 11.79 17.75 -21.60
CA LYS A 924 13.14 18.34 -21.57
C LYS A 924 13.18 19.83 -21.96
N MET A 925 12.20 20.31 -22.73
CA MET A 925 12.07 21.73 -23.08
C MET A 925 11.41 22.58 -21.99
N GLY A 926 10.89 21.99 -20.90
CA GLY A 926 10.14 22.73 -19.87
C GLY A 926 8.67 22.97 -20.21
N SER A 927 8.13 22.26 -21.21
CA SER A 927 6.72 22.37 -21.60
C SER A 927 5.84 21.51 -20.70
N GLN A 928 4.62 21.96 -20.43
CA GLN A 928 3.60 21.10 -19.81
C GLN A 928 2.96 20.25 -20.91
N VAL A 929 2.79 18.95 -20.65
CA VAL A 929 2.28 18.00 -21.64
C VAL A 929 0.99 17.37 -21.13
N LEU A 930 -0.12 17.69 -21.79
CA LEU A 930 -1.42 17.05 -21.56
C LEU A 930 -1.44 15.74 -22.36
N VAL A 931 -1.70 14.63 -21.68
CA VAL A 931 -1.65 13.27 -22.23
C VAL A 931 -3.06 12.66 -22.21
N PRO A 932 -3.89 12.92 -23.24
CA PRO A 932 -5.17 12.24 -23.42
C PRO A 932 -4.99 10.72 -23.56
N PHE A 933 -5.58 9.94 -22.65
CA PHE A 933 -5.54 8.47 -22.65
C PHE A 933 -6.95 7.84 -22.54
N ARG A 934 -7.06 6.59 -22.98
CA ARG A 934 -8.26 5.75 -22.91
C ARG A 934 -8.00 4.54 -22.01
N GLY A 935 -8.97 4.18 -21.17
CA GLY A 935 -8.87 3.02 -20.26
C GLY A 935 -8.42 3.38 -18.85
N SER A 936 -7.57 2.53 -18.26
CA SER A 936 -7.03 2.66 -16.89
C SER A 936 -5.84 3.61 -16.81
N GLU A 937 -5.66 4.30 -15.68
CA GLU A 937 -4.57 5.27 -15.46
C GLU A 937 -3.15 4.68 -15.55
N ASP A 938 -3.00 3.36 -15.46
CA ASP A 938 -1.71 2.70 -15.62
C ASP A 938 -1.12 2.84 -17.04
N SER A 939 -1.93 3.04 -18.10
CA SER A 939 -1.39 3.12 -19.46
C SER A 939 -0.47 4.33 -19.71
N PRO A 940 -0.82 5.58 -19.32
CA PRO A 940 0.12 6.71 -19.38
C PRO A 940 1.13 6.74 -18.23
N ARG A 941 1.04 5.88 -17.21
CA ARG A 941 1.86 5.98 -15.98
C ARG A 941 3.37 5.97 -16.25
N HIS A 942 3.81 5.20 -17.25
CA HIS A 942 5.21 5.16 -17.67
C HIS A 942 5.72 6.47 -18.29
N LEU A 943 4.82 7.33 -18.80
CA LEU A 943 5.17 8.65 -19.32
C LEU A 943 5.38 9.67 -18.19
N LYS A 944 4.73 9.54 -17.03
CA LYS A 944 4.94 10.44 -15.88
C LYS A 944 6.41 10.53 -15.42
N LEU A 945 7.22 9.51 -15.73
CA LEU A 945 8.65 9.45 -15.42
C LEU A 945 9.55 10.17 -16.44
N MET A 946 9.00 10.65 -17.56
CA MET A 946 9.75 11.29 -18.65
C MET A 946 9.96 12.80 -18.45
N GLY A 947 9.39 13.38 -17.40
CA GLY A 947 9.45 14.80 -17.05
C GLY A 947 9.34 15.02 -15.54
N ASP A 948 9.40 16.28 -15.12
CA ASP A 948 9.28 16.65 -13.70
C ASP A 948 7.86 16.45 -13.15
N LEU A 949 7.73 16.40 -11.82
CA LEU A 949 6.44 16.19 -11.15
C LEU A 949 5.44 17.30 -11.50
N GLY A 950 4.28 16.92 -12.05
CA GLY A 950 3.23 17.85 -12.52
C GLY A 950 3.41 18.36 -13.94
N GLN A 951 4.54 18.06 -14.60
CA GLN A 951 4.80 18.46 -15.98
C GLN A 951 4.02 17.62 -17.00
N ILE A 952 3.82 16.33 -16.73
CA ILE A 952 3.09 15.40 -17.60
C ILE A 952 1.77 15.06 -16.93
N VAL A 953 0.68 15.57 -17.49
CA VAL A 953 -0.67 15.50 -16.91
C VAL A 953 -1.52 14.56 -17.77
N PRO A 954 -1.72 13.29 -17.36
CA PRO A 954 -2.62 12.41 -18.08
C PRO A 954 -4.07 12.81 -17.83
N MET A 955 -4.84 12.89 -18.91
CA MET A 955 -6.27 13.25 -18.90
C MET A 955 -7.06 12.10 -19.51
N LYS A 956 -8.10 11.64 -18.83
CA LYS A 956 -9.00 10.60 -19.37
C LYS A 956 -9.95 11.25 -20.37
N TYR A 957 -10.07 10.66 -21.57
CA TYR A 957 -10.99 11.14 -22.60
C TYR A 957 -11.58 9.97 -23.40
N ASN A 958 -12.64 10.23 -24.15
CA ASN A 958 -13.23 9.29 -25.09
C ASN A 958 -13.34 9.99 -26.47
N PRO A 959 -12.70 9.50 -27.53
CA PRO A 959 -12.68 10.18 -28.83
C PRO A 959 -14.04 10.23 -29.53
N ARG A 960 -15.06 9.48 -29.07
CA ARG A 960 -16.44 9.61 -29.55
C ARG A 960 -17.25 10.68 -28.80
N ASP A 961 -16.69 11.24 -27.74
CA ASP A 961 -17.32 12.18 -26.82
C ASP A 961 -16.62 13.54 -26.96
N GLU A 962 -17.30 14.43 -27.67
CA GLU A 962 -16.79 15.73 -28.09
C GLU A 962 -16.45 16.63 -26.90
N ASP A 963 -17.26 16.62 -25.85
CA ASP A 963 -17.04 17.40 -24.62
C ASP A 963 -15.77 16.92 -23.91
N SER A 964 -15.52 15.61 -23.89
CA SER A 964 -14.27 15.08 -23.33
C SER A 964 -13.03 15.50 -24.12
N VAL A 965 -13.14 15.69 -25.44
CA VAL A 965 -12.04 16.18 -26.28
C VAL A 965 -11.84 17.69 -26.07
N LYS A 966 -12.93 18.46 -26.02
CA LYS A 966 -12.94 19.91 -25.69
C LYS A 966 -12.30 20.16 -24.32
N ALA A 967 -12.64 19.37 -23.31
CA ALA A 967 -12.07 19.47 -21.95
C ALA A 967 -10.55 19.26 -21.90
N VAL A 968 -9.98 18.40 -22.75
CA VAL A 968 -8.53 18.21 -22.83
C VAL A 968 -7.85 19.34 -23.62
N MET A 969 -8.47 19.84 -24.69
CA MET A 969 -7.93 20.95 -25.48
C MET A 969 -8.05 22.32 -24.78
N ALA A 970 -8.97 22.50 -23.84
CA ALA A 970 -9.31 23.79 -23.23
C ALA A 970 -8.14 24.61 -22.65
N LYS A 971 -7.01 23.97 -22.28
CA LYS A 971 -5.81 24.62 -21.74
C LYS A 971 -4.59 24.57 -22.67
N ALA A 972 -4.75 24.05 -23.89
CA ALA A 972 -3.66 23.79 -24.82
C ALA A 972 -3.42 24.98 -25.75
N ASN A 973 -2.14 25.26 -26.04
CA ASN A 973 -1.73 26.18 -27.12
C ASN A 973 -1.04 25.45 -28.29
N VAL A 974 -0.73 24.16 -28.13
CA VAL A 974 -0.19 23.30 -29.18
C VAL A 974 -0.96 21.98 -29.17
N VAL A 975 -1.39 21.51 -30.34
CA VAL A 975 -2.02 20.18 -30.51
C VAL A 975 -1.18 19.34 -31.47
N ILE A 976 -0.88 18.11 -31.05
CA ILE A 976 -0.14 17.15 -31.85
C ILE A 976 -0.94 15.86 -31.93
N ASN A 977 -1.37 15.50 -33.13
CA ASN A 977 -2.14 14.28 -33.38
C ASN A 977 -1.22 13.15 -33.86
N LEU A 978 -0.97 12.19 -32.97
CA LEU A 978 -0.28 10.93 -33.26
C LEU A 978 -1.25 9.74 -33.35
N ILE A 979 -2.58 9.97 -33.41
CA ILE A 979 -3.55 8.89 -33.52
C ILE A 979 -3.43 8.23 -34.90
N GLY A 980 -3.28 6.91 -34.87
CA GLY A 980 -3.26 6.07 -36.05
C GLY A 980 -3.29 4.60 -35.67
N ARG A 981 -3.85 3.77 -36.55
CA ARG A 981 -3.88 2.32 -36.36
C ARG A 981 -3.60 1.59 -37.67
N GLU A 982 -2.77 0.55 -37.60
CA GLU A 982 -2.31 -0.27 -38.74
C GLU A 982 -3.18 -1.53 -39.00
N TYR A 983 -4.19 -1.77 -38.17
CA TYR A 983 -5.14 -2.88 -38.32
C TYR A 983 -6.49 -2.57 -37.67
N GLU A 984 -7.57 -3.05 -38.27
CA GLU A 984 -8.93 -2.89 -37.72
C GLU A 984 -9.16 -3.76 -36.47
N THR A 985 -10.08 -3.32 -35.61
CA THR A 985 -10.60 -4.12 -34.49
C THR A 985 -12.11 -4.00 -34.41
N ARG A 986 -12.76 -4.96 -33.74
CA ARG A 986 -14.22 -4.97 -33.55
C ARG A 986 -14.81 -3.63 -33.06
N ASN A 987 -14.06 -2.88 -32.26
CA ASN A 987 -14.55 -1.63 -31.66
C ASN A 987 -14.23 -0.37 -32.49
N TYR A 988 -13.34 -0.47 -33.49
CA TYR A 988 -12.75 0.66 -34.21
C TYR A 988 -12.26 0.24 -35.61
N SER A 989 -12.83 0.85 -36.66
CA SER A 989 -12.40 0.68 -38.06
C SER A 989 -11.21 1.56 -38.42
N PHE A 990 -10.61 1.35 -39.61
CA PHE A 990 -9.60 2.27 -40.13
C PHE A 990 -10.15 3.69 -40.34
N GLU A 991 -11.35 3.79 -40.91
CA GLU A 991 -11.98 5.04 -41.30
C GLU A 991 -12.42 5.88 -40.10
N GLU A 992 -12.90 5.23 -39.03
CA GLU A 992 -13.21 5.90 -37.77
C GLU A 992 -11.94 6.48 -37.12
N VAL A 993 -10.86 5.69 -37.04
CA VAL A 993 -9.66 6.08 -36.26
C VAL A 993 -8.71 7.00 -37.02
N ASN A 994 -8.48 6.75 -38.30
CA ASN A 994 -7.50 7.52 -39.07
C ASN A 994 -8.13 8.80 -39.63
N HIS A 995 -9.38 8.76 -40.11
CA HIS A 995 -10.07 9.88 -40.76
C HIS A 995 -10.97 10.66 -39.78
N HIS A 996 -12.09 10.07 -39.34
CA HIS A 996 -13.12 10.81 -38.58
C HIS A 996 -12.58 11.45 -37.28
N ILE A 997 -11.78 10.73 -36.48
CA ILE A 997 -11.17 11.31 -35.28
C ILE A 997 -10.20 12.46 -35.62
N ALA A 998 -9.47 12.38 -36.74
CA ALA A 998 -8.54 13.45 -37.13
C ALA A 998 -9.29 14.71 -37.60
N GLU A 999 -10.39 14.54 -38.35
CA GLU A 999 -11.31 15.61 -38.75
C GLU A 999 -11.94 16.27 -37.51
N GLN A 1000 -12.49 15.49 -36.57
CA GLN A 1000 -13.08 16.00 -35.33
C GLN A 1000 -12.07 16.78 -34.47
N LEU A 1001 -10.83 16.30 -34.36
CA LEU A 1001 -9.77 17.02 -33.64
C LEU A 1001 -9.42 18.38 -34.31
N ALA A 1002 -9.47 18.46 -35.64
CA ALA A 1002 -9.23 19.72 -36.37
C ALA A 1002 -10.40 20.71 -36.22
N VAL A 1003 -11.65 20.23 -36.29
CA VAL A 1003 -12.85 21.05 -36.05
C VAL A 1003 -12.84 21.65 -34.63
N ILE A 1004 -12.61 20.83 -33.60
CA ILE A 1004 -12.57 21.31 -32.21
C ILE A 1004 -11.40 22.28 -32.00
N ALA A 1005 -10.24 22.02 -32.63
CA ALA A 1005 -9.08 22.92 -32.54
C ALA A 1005 -9.36 24.29 -33.17
N LYS A 1006 -10.12 24.33 -34.27
CA LYS A 1006 -10.59 25.55 -34.94
C LYS A 1006 -11.61 26.31 -34.10
N GLU A 1007 -12.57 25.62 -33.48
CA GLU A 1007 -13.55 26.22 -32.55
C GLU A 1007 -12.90 26.83 -31.31
N HIS A 1008 -11.84 26.21 -30.77
CA HIS A 1008 -11.14 26.69 -29.57
C HIS A 1008 -10.43 28.04 -29.79
N GLY A 1009 -9.91 28.30 -31.00
CA GLY A 1009 -9.27 29.56 -31.39
C GLY A 1009 -7.96 29.92 -30.66
N GLY A 1010 -7.58 29.20 -29.61
CA GLY A 1010 -6.37 29.43 -28.80
C GLY A 1010 -5.16 28.56 -29.17
N ILE A 1011 -5.28 27.70 -30.18
CA ILE A 1011 -4.22 26.79 -30.62
C ILE A 1011 -3.32 27.49 -31.65
N MET A 1012 -2.07 27.70 -31.27
CA MET A 1012 -1.05 28.40 -32.06
C MET A 1012 -0.36 27.50 -33.09
N ARG A 1013 -0.32 26.18 -32.85
CA ARG A 1013 0.29 25.18 -33.74
C ARG A 1013 -0.50 23.88 -33.70
N TYR A 1014 -0.85 23.34 -34.87
CA TYR A 1014 -1.45 22.02 -35.03
C TYR A 1014 -0.54 21.15 -35.91
N ILE A 1015 -0.11 20.00 -35.40
CA ILE A 1015 0.74 19.04 -36.14
C ILE A 1015 0.00 17.72 -36.31
N GLN A 1016 -0.19 17.32 -37.56
CA GLN A 1016 -0.83 16.06 -37.97
C GLN A 1016 0.24 15.05 -38.40
N VAL A 1017 0.34 13.91 -37.69
CA VAL A 1017 1.25 12.83 -38.09
C VAL A 1017 0.52 11.76 -38.89
N SER A 1018 0.94 11.62 -40.14
CA SER A 1018 0.41 10.67 -41.13
C SER A 1018 1.43 9.55 -41.39
N CYS A 1019 1.57 9.09 -42.63
CA CYS A 1019 2.48 8.03 -43.05
C CYS A 1019 3.00 8.30 -44.46
N LEU A 1020 4.26 7.97 -44.73
CA LEU A 1020 4.82 8.00 -46.08
C LEU A 1020 4.03 7.06 -47.01
N GLY A 1021 3.77 7.49 -48.26
CA GLY A 1021 2.96 6.75 -49.22
C GLY A 1021 1.43 6.89 -49.03
N ALA A 1022 0.97 7.78 -48.15
CA ALA A 1022 -0.45 8.12 -48.05
C ALA A 1022 -0.95 8.72 -49.38
N SER A 1023 -1.90 8.04 -50.03
CA SER A 1023 -2.50 8.47 -51.30
C SER A 1023 -3.93 7.94 -51.42
N SER A 1024 -4.82 8.77 -51.97
CA SER A 1024 -6.22 8.42 -52.27
C SER A 1024 -6.34 7.32 -53.32
N SER A 1025 -5.35 7.14 -54.20
CA SER A 1025 -5.29 6.10 -55.23
C SER A 1025 -4.66 4.77 -54.77
N SER A 1026 -4.18 4.69 -53.52
CA SER A 1026 -3.52 3.48 -53.00
C SER A 1026 -4.50 2.31 -52.82
N LYS A 1027 -4.03 1.07 -53.04
CA LYS A 1027 -4.87 -0.13 -52.83
C LYS A 1027 -5.18 -0.36 -51.35
N SER A 1028 -4.18 -0.14 -50.48
CA SER A 1028 -4.31 -0.22 -49.02
C SER A 1028 -5.36 0.77 -48.49
N LYS A 1029 -6.23 0.28 -47.60
CA LYS A 1029 -7.22 1.07 -46.85
C LYS A 1029 -6.52 1.97 -45.82
N LEU A 1030 -5.42 1.52 -45.21
CA LEU A 1030 -4.62 2.34 -44.30
C LEU A 1030 -4.11 3.60 -44.99
N LEU A 1031 -3.46 3.46 -46.15
CA LEU A 1031 -2.87 4.59 -46.88
C LEU A 1031 -3.94 5.56 -47.42
N ARG A 1032 -5.08 5.04 -47.89
CA ARG A 1032 -6.23 5.88 -48.30
C ARG A 1032 -6.87 6.64 -47.14
N THR A 1033 -7.14 5.98 -46.01
CA THR A 1033 -7.75 6.65 -44.84
C THR A 1033 -6.81 7.66 -44.20
N LYS A 1034 -5.49 7.46 -44.27
CA LYS A 1034 -4.51 8.48 -43.87
C LYS A 1034 -4.44 9.66 -44.85
N ALA A 1035 -4.53 9.44 -46.16
CA ALA A 1035 -4.62 10.54 -47.14
C ALA A 1035 -5.89 11.39 -46.96
N ALA A 1036 -7.06 10.75 -46.81
CA ALA A 1036 -8.30 11.46 -46.53
C ALA A 1036 -8.23 12.28 -45.23
N ALA A 1037 -7.51 11.79 -44.22
CA ALA A 1037 -7.30 12.51 -42.96
C ALA A 1037 -6.43 13.76 -43.13
N GLU A 1038 -5.43 13.74 -44.02
CA GLU A 1038 -4.63 14.93 -44.35
C GLU A 1038 -5.50 15.97 -45.04
N GLU A 1039 -6.32 15.56 -46.01
CA GLU A 1039 -7.26 16.43 -46.74
C GLU A 1039 -8.30 17.06 -45.80
N ALA A 1040 -8.93 16.27 -44.93
CA ALA A 1040 -9.90 16.77 -43.95
C ALA A 1040 -9.28 17.76 -42.94
N VAL A 1041 -8.08 17.46 -42.42
CA VAL A 1041 -7.38 18.36 -41.49
C VAL A 1041 -6.98 19.67 -42.18
N LEU A 1042 -6.43 19.62 -43.40
CA LEU A 1042 -6.03 20.82 -44.14
C LEU A 1042 -7.24 21.66 -44.61
N ARG A 1043 -8.39 21.02 -44.87
CA ARG A 1043 -9.65 21.72 -45.18
C ARG A 1043 -10.13 22.56 -43.98
N GLU A 1044 -10.02 22.04 -42.76
CA GLU A 1044 -10.44 22.77 -41.57
C GLU A 1044 -9.39 23.75 -41.06
N LEU A 1045 -8.12 23.35 -41.08
CA LEU A 1045 -6.96 24.10 -40.60
C LEU A 1045 -5.87 24.15 -41.70
N PRO A 1046 -5.94 25.09 -42.66
CA PRO A 1046 -4.94 25.23 -43.73
C PRO A 1046 -3.52 25.51 -43.22
N GLU A 1047 -3.39 26.03 -42.00
CA GLU A 1047 -2.11 26.30 -41.34
C GLU A 1047 -1.46 25.06 -40.70
N ALA A 1048 -2.16 23.91 -40.64
CA ALA A 1048 -1.65 22.70 -40.00
C ALA A 1048 -0.40 22.15 -40.72
N THR A 1049 0.63 21.79 -39.94
CA THR A 1049 1.81 21.11 -40.48
C THR A 1049 1.55 19.60 -40.54
N VAL A 1050 1.70 19.00 -41.73
CA VAL A 1050 1.56 17.55 -41.91
C VAL A 1050 2.94 16.91 -41.98
N MET A 1051 3.15 15.85 -41.20
CA MET A 1051 4.38 15.06 -41.24
C MET A 1051 4.08 13.62 -41.65
N ARG A 1052 4.72 13.16 -42.74
CA ARG A 1052 4.66 11.81 -43.27
C ARG A 1052 5.97 11.05 -42.97
N PRO A 1053 6.12 10.47 -41.76
CA PRO A 1053 7.26 9.63 -41.46
C PRO A 1053 7.26 8.35 -42.30
N ALA A 1054 8.46 7.94 -42.72
CA ALA A 1054 8.72 6.60 -43.19
C ALA A 1054 8.60 5.57 -42.05
N VAL A 1055 8.83 4.28 -42.36
CA VAL A 1055 8.82 3.21 -41.37
C VAL A 1055 9.81 3.50 -40.24
N MET A 1056 9.30 3.75 -39.03
CA MET A 1056 10.08 4.15 -37.88
C MET A 1056 10.76 2.96 -37.19
N ILE A 1057 12.07 3.09 -36.93
CA ILE A 1057 12.90 2.10 -36.23
C ILE A 1057 13.32 2.62 -34.85
N GLY A 1058 13.38 1.70 -33.88
CA GLY A 1058 13.73 1.96 -32.47
C GLY A 1058 13.31 0.79 -31.58
N THR A 1059 13.35 0.98 -30.25
CA THR A 1059 13.21 -0.12 -29.27
C THR A 1059 11.90 -0.90 -29.31
N GLU A 1060 10.83 -0.29 -29.83
CA GLU A 1060 9.47 -0.85 -29.92
C GLU A 1060 8.93 -0.77 -31.35
N ASP A 1061 9.81 -0.87 -32.36
CA ASP A 1061 9.42 -0.85 -33.77
C ASP A 1061 8.48 -2.02 -34.14
N ARG A 1062 7.77 -1.87 -35.26
CA ARG A 1062 6.78 -2.84 -35.74
C ARG A 1062 7.24 -3.69 -36.92
N ILE A 1063 8.55 -3.75 -37.18
CA ILE A 1063 9.16 -4.47 -38.30
C ILE A 1063 10.31 -5.40 -37.85
N LEU A 1064 11.45 -4.85 -37.42
CA LEU A 1064 12.62 -5.61 -36.95
C LEU A 1064 12.35 -6.38 -35.66
N ASN A 1065 11.67 -5.76 -34.68
CA ASN A 1065 11.37 -6.41 -33.40
C ASN A 1065 10.47 -7.67 -33.60
N PRO A 1066 9.32 -7.60 -34.30
CA PRO A 1066 8.52 -8.78 -34.65
C PRO A 1066 9.27 -9.83 -35.47
N TRP A 1067 10.08 -9.40 -36.46
CA TRP A 1067 10.89 -10.31 -37.28
C TRP A 1067 11.95 -11.04 -36.46
N ALA A 1068 12.67 -10.35 -35.57
CA ALA A 1068 13.67 -10.93 -34.69
C ALA A 1068 13.05 -11.90 -33.67
N HIS A 1069 11.89 -11.56 -33.11
CA HIS A 1069 11.12 -12.47 -32.25
C HIS A 1069 10.66 -13.71 -33.02
N PHE A 1070 10.22 -13.58 -34.28
CA PHE A 1070 9.83 -14.71 -35.11
C PHE A 1070 11.02 -15.60 -35.48
N ALA A 1071 12.14 -15.01 -35.93
CA ALA A 1071 13.37 -15.71 -36.24
C ALA A 1071 13.93 -16.44 -35.00
N LYS A 1072 13.93 -15.81 -33.82
CA LYS A 1072 14.32 -16.46 -32.56
C LYS A 1072 13.45 -17.69 -32.25
N LYS A 1073 12.13 -17.59 -32.45
CA LYS A 1073 11.15 -18.64 -32.10
C LYS A 1073 11.12 -19.81 -33.10
N TYR A 1074 11.19 -19.53 -34.40
CA TYR A 1074 10.98 -20.54 -35.46
C TYR A 1074 12.23 -20.81 -36.32
N SER A 1075 13.31 -20.05 -36.14
CA SER A 1075 14.60 -20.22 -36.85
C SER A 1075 14.53 -20.06 -38.38
N PHE A 1076 13.57 -19.29 -38.86
CA PHE A 1076 13.50 -18.73 -40.23
C PHE A 1076 12.68 -17.44 -40.20
N LEU A 1077 12.75 -16.65 -41.29
CA LEU A 1077 11.94 -15.45 -41.50
C LEU A 1077 11.14 -15.56 -42.82
N PRO A 1078 9.81 -15.40 -42.82
CA PRO A 1078 9.03 -15.33 -44.05
C PRO A 1078 9.15 -13.94 -44.69
N LEU A 1079 9.64 -13.89 -45.93
CA LEU A 1079 9.65 -12.68 -46.75
C LEU A 1079 8.44 -12.71 -47.70
N ILE A 1080 7.73 -11.59 -47.81
CA ILE A 1080 6.59 -11.46 -48.75
C ILE A 1080 7.15 -11.18 -50.15
N GLY A 1081 6.62 -11.87 -51.15
CA GLY A 1081 7.11 -11.76 -52.53
C GLY A 1081 8.53 -12.31 -52.67
N ASP A 1082 9.38 -11.59 -53.40
CA ASP A 1082 10.80 -11.91 -53.59
C ASP A 1082 11.74 -11.21 -52.59
N GLY A 1083 11.22 -10.24 -51.83
CA GLY A 1083 11.97 -9.38 -50.91
C GLY A 1083 12.52 -8.08 -51.52
N SER A 1084 12.11 -7.72 -52.75
CA SER A 1084 12.63 -6.56 -53.48
C SER A 1084 12.07 -5.20 -53.05
N THR A 1085 10.90 -5.15 -52.39
CA THR A 1085 10.24 -3.90 -51.97
C THR A 1085 11.21 -2.99 -51.20
N LYS A 1086 11.28 -1.72 -51.59
CA LYS A 1086 12.18 -0.72 -51.02
C LYS A 1086 11.51 0.10 -49.92
N PHE A 1087 12.28 0.33 -48.86
CA PHE A 1087 11.92 1.14 -47.70
C PHE A 1087 13.03 2.16 -47.44
N GLN A 1088 12.64 3.35 -46.98
CA GLN A 1088 13.57 4.40 -46.55
C GLN A 1088 13.44 4.63 -45.03
N PRO A 1089 13.79 3.64 -44.19
CA PRO A 1089 13.47 3.63 -42.76
C PRO A 1089 14.15 4.76 -41.99
N VAL A 1090 13.47 5.27 -40.98
CA VAL A 1090 13.89 6.45 -40.20
C VAL A 1090 13.95 6.13 -38.71
N TYR A 1091 14.87 6.74 -37.95
CA TYR A 1091 14.88 6.60 -36.50
C TYR A 1091 13.74 7.43 -35.86
N VAL A 1092 12.99 6.81 -34.95
CA VAL A 1092 11.86 7.44 -34.24
C VAL A 1092 12.26 8.71 -33.46
N VAL A 1093 13.51 8.79 -33.00
CA VAL A 1093 14.08 9.96 -32.29
C VAL A 1093 14.26 11.16 -33.23
N ASP A 1094 14.60 10.91 -34.49
CA ASP A 1094 14.83 11.96 -35.48
C ASP A 1094 13.47 12.53 -35.94
N VAL A 1095 12.45 11.67 -36.15
CA VAL A 1095 11.04 12.10 -36.36
C VAL A 1095 10.52 12.94 -35.20
N ALA A 1096 10.75 12.51 -33.95
CA ALA A 1096 10.39 13.32 -32.78
C ALA A 1096 11.14 14.66 -32.75
N SER A 1097 12.38 14.70 -33.24
CA SER A 1097 13.18 15.94 -33.35
C SER A 1097 12.64 16.88 -34.44
N ALA A 1098 12.14 16.35 -35.56
CA ALA A 1098 11.48 17.15 -36.61
C ALA A 1098 10.19 17.81 -36.11
N ILE A 1099 9.34 17.10 -35.37
CA ILE A 1099 8.15 17.68 -34.71
C ILE A 1099 8.57 18.84 -33.79
N ILE A 1100 9.65 18.67 -33.03
CA ILE A 1100 10.19 19.71 -32.14
C ILE A 1100 10.83 20.89 -32.91
N ALA A 1101 11.41 20.66 -34.10
CA ALA A 1101 11.95 21.73 -34.94
C ALA A 1101 10.82 22.59 -35.54
N ALA A 1102 9.75 21.97 -36.04
CA ALA A 1102 8.56 22.67 -36.54
C ALA A 1102 7.86 23.52 -35.45
N LEU A 1103 7.93 23.10 -34.18
CA LEU A 1103 7.45 23.89 -33.03
C LEU A 1103 8.37 25.05 -32.63
N LYS A 1104 9.60 25.11 -33.15
CA LYS A 1104 10.61 26.13 -32.82
C LYS A 1104 10.82 27.17 -33.91
N ASP A 1105 10.39 26.89 -35.14
CA ASP A 1105 10.52 27.86 -36.23
C ASP A 1105 9.62 29.09 -36.06
N ASP A 1106 9.93 30.14 -36.81
CA ASP A 1106 9.21 31.42 -36.78
C ASP A 1106 7.95 31.41 -37.68
N GLY A 1107 7.35 30.24 -37.91
CA GLY A 1107 6.13 30.03 -38.70
C GLY A 1107 6.39 29.35 -40.06
N THR A 1108 7.64 29.04 -40.40
CA THR A 1108 8.03 28.60 -41.75
C THR A 1108 7.55 27.20 -42.13
N SER A 1109 7.11 26.37 -41.17
CA SER A 1109 6.51 25.04 -41.38
C SER A 1109 4.97 25.02 -41.42
N MET A 1110 4.30 26.15 -41.19
CA MET A 1110 2.83 26.22 -41.21
C MET A 1110 2.29 25.93 -42.62
N GLY A 1111 1.23 25.12 -42.71
CA GLY A 1111 0.59 24.72 -43.96
C GLY A 1111 1.44 23.87 -44.91
N LYS A 1112 2.57 23.31 -44.44
CA LYS A 1112 3.47 22.48 -45.25
C LYS A 1112 3.37 20.99 -44.92
N VAL A 1113 3.64 20.16 -45.92
CA VAL A 1113 3.73 18.71 -45.83
C VAL A 1113 5.20 18.28 -45.92
N TYR A 1114 5.69 17.55 -44.92
CA TYR A 1114 7.08 17.04 -44.86
C TYR A 1114 7.11 15.52 -44.97
N GLU A 1115 7.94 14.98 -45.87
CA GLU A 1115 8.20 13.55 -46.04
C GLU A 1115 9.51 13.17 -45.34
N LEU A 1116 9.40 12.45 -44.22
CA LEU A 1116 10.48 12.23 -43.27
C LEU A 1116 11.08 10.82 -43.46
N GLY A 1117 11.90 10.66 -44.49
CA GLY A 1117 12.68 9.44 -44.78
C GLY A 1117 14.09 9.44 -44.17
N GLY A 1118 14.65 8.25 -43.96
CA GLY A 1118 16.06 8.10 -43.58
C GLY A 1118 17.05 8.37 -44.74
N PRO A 1119 18.36 8.47 -44.44
CA PRO A 1119 19.39 8.83 -45.43
C PRO A 1119 19.78 7.69 -46.38
N ASP A 1120 19.48 6.43 -46.04
CA ASP A 1120 19.77 5.26 -46.88
C ASP A 1120 18.47 4.51 -47.23
N VAL A 1121 18.39 3.98 -48.45
CA VAL A 1121 17.28 3.12 -48.92
C VAL A 1121 17.69 1.65 -48.78
N TYR A 1122 16.80 0.81 -48.27
CA TYR A 1122 17.01 -0.63 -48.09
C TYR A 1122 15.87 -1.43 -48.74
N THR A 1123 16.20 -2.53 -49.40
CA THR A 1123 15.20 -3.56 -49.73
C THR A 1123 14.74 -4.31 -48.48
N MET A 1124 13.57 -4.95 -48.55
CA MET A 1124 13.07 -5.84 -47.49
C MET A 1124 14.10 -6.93 -47.12
N HIS A 1125 14.86 -7.40 -48.12
CA HIS A 1125 15.91 -8.40 -47.96
C HIS A 1125 17.13 -7.88 -47.19
N GLU A 1126 17.70 -6.73 -47.60
CA GLU A 1126 18.86 -6.12 -46.93
C GLU A 1126 18.53 -5.70 -45.50
N LEU A 1127 17.30 -5.22 -45.25
CA LEU A 1127 16.83 -4.87 -43.91
C LEU A 1127 16.72 -6.12 -43.01
N ALA A 1128 16.29 -7.26 -43.56
CA ALA A 1128 16.28 -8.53 -42.85
C ALA A 1128 17.69 -9.09 -42.62
N GLU A 1129 18.63 -8.88 -43.55
CA GLU A 1129 20.03 -9.26 -43.39
C GLU A 1129 20.71 -8.48 -42.25
N LEU A 1130 20.49 -7.16 -42.19
CA LEU A 1130 20.96 -6.29 -41.09
C LEU A 1130 20.45 -6.77 -39.71
N MET A 1131 19.19 -7.23 -39.65
CA MET A 1131 18.62 -7.85 -38.46
C MET A 1131 19.35 -9.15 -38.11
N TYR A 1132 19.53 -10.07 -39.07
CA TYR A 1132 20.21 -11.36 -38.87
C TYR A 1132 21.66 -11.19 -38.38
N ASP A 1133 22.40 -10.24 -38.95
CA ASP A 1133 23.76 -9.90 -38.51
C ASP A 1133 23.79 -9.34 -37.08
N THR A 1134 22.80 -8.53 -36.69
CA THR A 1134 22.71 -7.97 -35.33
C THR A 1134 22.40 -9.04 -34.28
N ILE A 1135 21.47 -9.96 -34.58
CA ILE A 1135 21.12 -11.10 -33.70
C ILE A 1135 22.13 -12.27 -33.80
N ARG A 1136 23.14 -12.16 -34.68
CA ARG A 1136 24.20 -13.16 -34.90
C ARG A 1136 23.67 -14.57 -35.24
N GLU A 1137 22.53 -14.65 -35.94
CA GLU A 1137 21.97 -15.91 -36.44
C GLU A 1137 22.22 -16.07 -37.94
N TRP A 1138 22.19 -17.31 -38.44
CA TRP A 1138 22.28 -17.56 -39.89
C TRP A 1138 20.97 -17.19 -40.58
N PRO A 1139 21.01 -16.37 -41.65
CA PRO A 1139 19.81 -15.97 -42.37
C PRO A 1139 19.15 -17.18 -43.03
N ARG A 1140 17.87 -17.39 -42.71
CA ARG A 1140 17.01 -18.41 -43.31
C ARG A 1140 15.72 -17.75 -43.77
N TYR A 1141 15.59 -17.57 -45.07
CA TYR A 1141 14.45 -16.88 -45.67
C TYR A 1141 13.47 -17.87 -46.31
N VAL A 1142 12.17 -17.69 -46.07
CA VAL A 1142 11.10 -18.39 -46.78
C VAL A 1142 10.35 -17.36 -47.60
N LYS A 1143 10.53 -17.37 -48.93
CA LYS A 1143 9.81 -16.47 -49.83
C LYS A 1143 8.37 -16.95 -49.98
N ILE A 1144 7.39 -16.11 -49.62
CA ILE A 1144 5.96 -16.39 -49.70
C ILE A 1144 5.37 -15.55 -50.85
N PRO A 1145 4.97 -16.15 -51.98
CA PRO A 1145 4.28 -15.46 -53.06
C PRO A 1145 3.05 -14.68 -52.58
N LEU A 1146 2.84 -13.47 -53.11
CA LEU A 1146 1.74 -12.57 -52.72
C LEU A 1146 0.35 -13.24 -52.69
N PRO A 1147 -0.06 -14.12 -53.65
CA PRO A 1147 -1.35 -14.80 -53.59
C PRO A 1147 -1.48 -15.72 -52.35
N ILE A 1148 -0.41 -16.41 -51.98
CA ILE A 1148 -0.37 -17.31 -50.82
C ILE A 1148 -0.41 -16.51 -49.51
N ALA A 1149 0.34 -15.41 -49.44
CA ALA A 1149 0.29 -14.49 -48.30
C ALA A 1149 -1.14 -13.94 -48.08
N LYS A 1150 -1.81 -13.51 -49.15
CA LYS A 1150 -3.22 -13.07 -49.09
C LYS A 1150 -4.16 -14.20 -48.65
N ALA A 1151 -4.01 -15.41 -49.19
CA ALA A 1151 -4.81 -16.57 -48.80
C ALA A 1151 -4.68 -16.92 -47.31
N ILE A 1152 -3.46 -16.84 -46.74
CA ILE A 1152 -3.21 -17.07 -45.30
C ILE A 1152 -3.88 -15.97 -44.43
N ALA A 1153 -3.90 -14.72 -44.90
CA ALA A 1153 -4.50 -13.60 -44.16
C ALA A 1153 -6.04 -13.54 -44.25
N THR A 1154 -6.64 -14.03 -45.34
CA THR A 1154 -8.06 -13.84 -45.67
C THR A 1154 -9.05 -14.40 -44.63
N PRO A 1155 -8.91 -15.64 -44.11
CA PRO A 1155 -9.86 -16.19 -43.13
C PRO A 1155 -9.98 -15.33 -41.87
N ARG A 1156 -8.89 -14.67 -41.46
CA ARG A 1156 -8.86 -13.84 -40.27
C ARG A 1156 -9.70 -12.57 -40.40
N GLU A 1157 -9.70 -11.89 -41.54
CA GLU A 1157 -10.57 -10.71 -41.77
C GLU A 1157 -12.05 -11.11 -41.75
N LEU A 1158 -12.37 -12.30 -42.27
CA LEU A 1158 -13.72 -12.88 -42.22
C LEU A 1158 -14.17 -13.19 -40.78
N PHE A 1159 -13.32 -13.84 -39.98
CA PHE A 1159 -13.65 -14.22 -38.60
C PHE A 1159 -13.72 -13.01 -37.65
N LEU A 1160 -12.86 -11.99 -37.84
CA LEU A 1160 -12.89 -10.75 -37.04
C LEU A 1160 -14.23 -10.02 -37.09
N LYS A 1161 -15.01 -10.18 -38.19
CA LYS A 1161 -16.33 -9.57 -38.36
C LYS A 1161 -17.51 -10.47 -37.94
N LYS A 1162 -17.28 -11.78 -37.74
CA LYS A 1162 -18.37 -12.77 -37.51
C LYS A 1162 -18.37 -13.45 -36.14
N VAL A 1163 -17.26 -13.44 -35.40
CA VAL A 1163 -17.11 -14.26 -34.18
C VAL A 1163 -17.26 -13.40 -32.91
N PRO A 1164 -18.07 -13.82 -31.90
CA PRO A 1164 -18.39 -12.97 -30.75
C PRO A 1164 -17.28 -12.89 -29.69
N PHE A 1165 -16.27 -13.76 -29.72
CA PHE A 1165 -15.16 -13.77 -28.74
C PHE A 1165 -13.87 -13.12 -29.30
N PRO A 1166 -13.06 -12.47 -28.45
CA PRO A 1166 -11.83 -11.81 -28.88
C PRO A 1166 -10.77 -12.82 -29.32
N MET A 1167 -10.44 -12.82 -30.63
CA MET A 1167 -9.35 -13.61 -31.19
C MET A 1167 -7.97 -13.01 -30.83
N PRO A 1168 -6.92 -13.84 -30.67
CA PRO A 1168 -5.56 -13.35 -30.43
C PRO A 1168 -5.08 -12.37 -31.51
N THR A 1169 -4.44 -11.28 -31.11
CA THR A 1169 -3.84 -10.31 -32.04
C THR A 1169 -2.68 -10.93 -32.82
N PRO A 1170 -2.55 -10.66 -34.13
CA PRO A 1170 -1.44 -11.17 -34.93
C PRO A 1170 -0.12 -10.51 -34.52
N THR A 1171 0.99 -11.14 -34.89
CA THR A 1171 2.34 -10.56 -34.78
C THR A 1171 3.07 -10.44 -36.13
N ILE A 1172 2.44 -10.79 -37.26
CA ILE A 1172 3.16 -10.95 -38.55
C ILE A 1172 2.37 -10.50 -39.78
N PHE A 1173 1.14 -11.00 -40.00
CA PHE A 1173 0.42 -10.78 -41.27
C PHE A 1173 -0.99 -10.22 -41.08
N ASN A 1174 -1.29 -9.16 -41.81
CA ASN A 1174 -2.59 -8.53 -42.00
C ASN A 1174 -2.81 -8.31 -43.51
N LEU A 1175 -4.04 -8.46 -44.03
CA LEU A 1175 -4.29 -8.38 -45.47
C LEU A 1175 -3.89 -6.99 -46.03
N ASP A 1176 -4.31 -5.92 -45.37
CA ASP A 1176 -3.98 -4.55 -45.74
C ASP A 1176 -2.48 -4.26 -45.69
N GLN A 1177 -1.78 -4.85 -44.72
CA GLN A 1177 -0.33 -4.73 -44.57
C GLN A 1177 0.43 -5.44 -45.70
N ILE A 1178 -0.08 -6.58 -46.20
CA ILE A 1178 0.48 -7.25 -47.38
C ILE A 1178 0.32 -6.37 -48.63
N GLU A 1179 -0.78 -5.61 -48.73
CA GLU A 1179 -1.00 -4.68 -49.84
C GLU A 1179 -0.14 -3.41 -49.73
N ALA A 1180 0.03 -2.86 -48.52
CA ALA A 1180 0.97 -1.77 -48.27
C ALA A 1180 2.43 -2.17 -48.57
N LEU A 1181 2.85 -3.40 -48.21
CA LEU A 1181 4.19 -3.95 -48.50
C LEU A 1181 4.40 -4.35 -49.98
N SER A 1182 3.39 -4.17 -50.85
CA SER A 1182 3.49 -4.44 -52.29
C SER A 1182 3.83 -3.21 -53.14
N VAL A 1183 4.08 -2.07 -52.50
CA VAL A 1183 4.46 -0.79 -53.12
C VAL A 1183 5.70 -0.26 -52.41
N ASP A 1184 6.66 0.30 -53.15
CA ASP A 1184 7.84 0.94 -52.58
C ASP A 1184 7.46 2.20 -51.80
N THR A 1185 7.98 2.36 -50.59
CA THR A 1185 7.76 3.56 -49.75
C THR A 1185 9.05 4.38 -49.67
N LEU A 1186 9.20 5.30 -50.61
CA LEU A 1186 10.33 6.23 -50.75
C LEU A 1186 9.81 7.67 -50.62
N VAL A 1187 10.71 8.60 -50.26
CA VAL A 1187 10.44 10.04 -50.29
C VAL A 1187 10.32 10.51 -51.73
N SER A 1188 9.35 11.39 -52.01
CA SER A 1188 9.13 11.96 -53.35
C SER A 1188 10.21 12.97 -53.71
N GLU A 1189 10.61 13.06 -54.98
CA GLU A 1189 11.73 13.92 -55.42
C GLU A 1189 11.51 15.43 -55.14
N ASP A 1190 10.26 15.90 -55.20
CA ASP A 1190 9.86 17.29 -54.92
C ASP A 1190 9.38 17.53 -53.47
N ALA A 1191 9.56 16.59 -52.55
CA ALA A 1191 9.04 16.70 -51.18
C ALA A 1191 10.00 17.44 -50.23
N LEU A 1192 9.43 18.16 -49.26
CA LEU A 1192 10.18 18.76 -48.15
C LEU A 1192 10.65 17.68 -47.16
N THR A 1193 11.89 17.75 -46.71
CA THR A 1193 12.58 16.67 -45.97
C THR A 1193 13.07 17.11 -44.59
N PHE A 1194 13.94 16.29 -43.97
CA PHE A 1194 14.65 16.66 -42.74
C PHE A 1194 15.62 17.84 -42.90
N GLU A 1195 16.17 18.03 -44.11
CA GLU A 1195 17.16 19.09 -44.36
C GLU A 1195 16.51 20.48 -44.28
N ASP A 1196 15.27 20.61 -44.76
CA ASP A 1196 14.43 21.82 -44.65
C ASP A 1196 14.06 22.18 -43.19
N LEU A 1197 14.20 21.23 -42.26
CA LEU A 1197 14.01 21.42 -40.82
C LEU A 1197 15.35 21.55 -40.06
N GLY A 1198 16.48 21.58 -40.76
CA GLY A 1198 17.82 21.71 -40.19
C GLY A 1198 18.30 20.47 -39.42
N ILE A 1199 17.79 19.28 -39.76
CA ILE A 1199 18.11 18.02 -39.07
C ILE A 1199 18.87 17.10 -40.01
N ALA A 1200 20.02 16.59 -39.56
CA ALA A 1200 20.71 15.47 -40.21
C ALA A 1200 20.20 14.13 -39.64
N PRO A 1201 19.44 13.32 -40.41
CA PRO A 1201 18.90 12.05 -39.92
C PRO A 1201 20.01 10.99 -39.78
N ARG A 1202 19.86 10.09 -38.81
CA ARG A 1202 20.88 9.07 -38.50
C ARG A 1202 20.87 7.94 -39.53
N LYS A 1203 22.07 7.50 -39.94
CA LYS A 1203 22.24 6.29 -40.75
C LYS A 1203 21.90 5.04 -39.95
N LEU A 1204 21.25 4.08 -40.61
CA LEU A 1204 20.86 2.82 -39.99
C LEU A 1204 22.07 1.90 -39.82
N LYS A 1205 22.95 1.85 -40.83
CA LYS A 1205 24.19 1.08 -40.83
C LYS A 1205 25.29 1.82 -40.06
N GLY A 1206 25.73 1.24 -38.95
CA GLY A 1206 26.82 1.77 -38.11
C GLY A 1206 26.38 2.40 -36.79
N TYR A 1207 25.09 2.75 -36.65
CA TYR A 1207 24.51 2.99 -35.32
C TYR A 1207 24.11 1.64 -34.71
N PRO A 1208 24.41 1.35 -33.43
CA PRO A 1208 24.20 0.03 -32.91
C PRO A 1208 22.70 -0.22 -32.71
N VAL A 1209 22.17 -1.23 -33.38
CA VAL A 1209 20.77 -1.67 -33.25
C VAL A 1209 20.61 -2.49 -31.95
N GLU A 1210 21.03 -1.90 -30.82
CA GLU A 1210 21.25 -2.58 -29.53
C GLU A 1210 19.98 -3.23 -28.99
N PHE A 1211 18.82 -2.66 -29.30
CA PHE A 1211 17.53 -3.19 -28.90
C PHE A 1211 17.20 -4.55 -29.54
N LEU A 1212 17.91 -4.98 -30.59
CA LEU A 1212 17.79 -6.35 -31.12
C LEU A 1212 18.70 -7.36 -30.40
N ILE A 1213 19.70 -6.92 -29.62
CA ILE A 1213 20.66 -7.81 -28.95
C ILE A 1213 19.96 -8.77 -27.97
N GLN A 1214 18.83 -8.37 -27.38
CA GLN A 1214 17.98 -9.24 -26.54
C GLN A 1214 17.44 -10.49 -27.28
N TYR A 1215 17.37 -10.47 -28.61
CA TYR A 1215 16.89 -11.62 -29.40
C TYR A 1215 17.96 -12.68 -29.68
N ARG A 1216 19.24 -12.43 -29.35
CA ARG A 1216 20.31 -13.44 -29.45
C ARG A 1216 19.96 -14.71 -28.66
N LYS A 1217 20.16 -15.88 -29.25
CA LYS A 1217 19.83 -17.19 -28.63
C LYS A 1217 20.64 -17.54 -27.39
N GLY A 1218 21.81 -16.93 -27.17
CA GLY A 1218 22.60 -17.05 -25.94
C GLY A 1218 22.47 -15.89 -24.94
N GLY A 1219 21.57 -14.94 -25.17
CA GLY A 1219 21.42 -13.73 -24.36
C GLY A 1219 22.32 -12.56 -24.78
N PRO A 1220 22.26 -11.40 -24.10
CA PRO A 1220 22.80 -10.15 -24.63
C PRO A 1220 24.32 -10.13 -24.84
N ASN A 1221 25.06 -10.79 -23.94
CA ASN A 1221 26.53 -10.81 -23.96
C ASN A 1221 27.11 -11.90 -24.88
N TYR A 1222 26.26 -12.73 -25.50
CA TYR A 1222 26.70 -13.82 -26.36
C TYR A 1222 27.17 -13.28 -27.73
N GLY A 1223 28.29 -13.80 -28.24
CA GLY A 1223 28.87 -13.33 -29.50
C GLY A 1223 29.47 -11.92 -29.45
N SER A 1224 30.06 -11.52 -28.32
CA SER A 1224 30.80 -10.25 -28.20
C SER A 1224 32.16 -10.25 -28.91
N THR A 1225 32.71 -11.44 -29.21
CA THR A 1225 33.89 -11.66 -30.04
C THR A 1225 33.47 -11.98 -31.49
N VAL A 1226 34.26 -11.52 -32.47
CA VAL A 1226 33.89 -11.54 -33.91
C VAL A 1226 33.76 -12.97 -34.48
N SER A 1227 34.31 -13.98 -33.79
CA SER A 1227 34.40 -15.38 -34.23
C SER A 1227 33.15 -16.25 -34.00
N GLU A 1228 32.12 -15.77 -33.29
CA GLU A 1228 31.01 -16.61 -32.80
C GLU A 1228 29.71 -16.56 -33.65
N LYS A 1229 29.81 -16.68 -34.98
CA LYS A 1229 28.61 -16.99 -35.82
C LYS A 1229 28.31 -18.49 -35.75
N LEU A 1230 27.31 -18.88 -34.95
CA LEU A 1230 26.85 -20.27 -34.74
C LEU A 1230 26.56 -21.03 -36.05
N THR A 1231 27.46 -21.90 -36.51
CA THR A 1231 27.22 -22.66 -37.76
C THR A 1231 26.19 -23.78 -37.56
N PRO A 1232 25.41 -24.16 -38.59
CA PRO A 1232 24.39 -25.22 -38.47
C PRO A 1232 24.93 -26.59 -38.04
N LYS A 1233 26.24 -26.85 -38.18
CA LYS A 1233 26.91 -28.09 -37.75
C LYS A 1233 27.26 -28.13 -36.26
N GLN A 1234 27.22 -27.00 -35.54
CA GLN A 1234 27.46 -26.96 -34.08
C GLN A 1234 26.21 -27.32 -33.26
N TRP A 1235 25.19 -27.92 -33.90
CA TRP A 1235 23.91 -28.32 -33.31
C TRP A 1235 23.69 -29.85 -33.27
N SER A 1236 24.66 -30.65 -33.73
CA SER A 1236 24.66 -32.12 -33.64
C SER A 1236 25.40 -32.60 -32.40
#